data_AF-A0A1J4MAH8-F1
#
_entry.id   AF-A0A1J4MAH8-F1
#
_cell.length_a   1.000
_cell.length_b   1.000
_cell.length_c   1.000
_cell.angle_alpha   90.00
_cell.angle_beta   90.00
_cell.angle_gamma   90.00
#
_symmetry.space_group_name_H-M   'P 1'
#
loop_
_entity.id
_entity.type
_entity.pdbx_description
1 polymer ?
#
loop_
_entity_poly.entity_id
_entity_poly.type
_entity_poly.pdbx_seq_one_letter_code
_entity_poly.pdbx_strand_id
1 'polypeptide(L)'
;MSLSNDDNELKESRLFPIGFKNEFCTFLEKPQRSISEKDVILNKLNEPLNEDIKALELHMFGLVTSHWRSSRKYILTGNKQKNNTEGSLSPNNEGIEKIFDILKLSMYFAENEDATSLNELWNKIKNLDSGMLTLVVSLFNQMCMITNYAESAQRIRQCRRFEREISSILDQSQICASNKPNSNTDIISAHSLRVTIKKLLQAGFSKEQIYQSICEQEVDLVVTAHPTQAQRISVIKCCQKIGGIIIYLDRDDLTPFEINNAKHELQRTMAMLWNVDTLRRARPTPVDEVQNTLNTIEETVFSTLPTFLRKIDEILNDFGMEPLPPTKTLFKYSSWVGGDRDGNPYVTAKVTRLSVINMRLRACNLFLHKIEELMYEIPVISAHEKLKNYVENLPDIEFYVKPTSYDSLNNSGCITSDATVGLRPFMGFISEYELYRRLLHHIRIRLIATRDYYLDALNFGHSVNSETRRALAYHSTEQILEPLILMYNALEDYDQEIKTNFKDGLLPGTKISVPWISESSSVSAKLGRGLLLDVIRQISAFGLSLMRLDIRQEASKHEKAMDEICRYLEIGNYSEFPEEKKQEFLLNCLKSKRPLIPYRLNWSKETTEILDTFYECSHLGAEALGSYIISMCMKPSDILCVHVFQKEYFSTISADSEFHAEIHDLNKFIKRRSSSISNNNNSNVAVNNQASNTAVKSDTIKNGNISPSIHDSPKSSAAILSSIASKRMRVVPLLETVEALNNAEKTLETLLSNEWYLNYVKTVDKGIVEVMIGYSDSSKDGGRLTSGWQLYNAQERLTNIATRFGVEMVFFHGRGGSIGRGGGPQHLAILSQPPNTITSLMRITVQGEAITQSFGLSEIAFKTWEIYCSAILESRISALDTPNINNCELSKNLRYQTKVKDSWRELLDQMSDLSMKEYRKIVFGEGNPDFTSDEFVAYFRNVTPEKEISELNLGSRPSKRKTGGIETLRAIPWVFAWTQVRSHLPVWLGLSAALEEMKKQNKLNLVTEMYENWPFIKSFFDLVSMILLKADVHIFDLYNRILAPPELQKIGNLLISKLKDTIKLVMEVTKEKQLLDSDFVTRKAILLRFSWLAPCHLVQIECINRRRKILSSSVSTDQINEIELSKIENALKISIQSISAGMKFTG
;
A
#
# COMPACT_ATOMS: atom_id res chain seq x y z
N MET A 1 -56.55 -12.25 26.22
CA MET A 1 -57.68 -12.15 25.27
C MET A 1 -57.24 -11.25 24.12
N SER A 2 -57.31 -11.80 22.91
CA SER A 2 -57.29 -11.17 21.57
C SER A 2 -56.25 -10.09 21.21
N LEU A 3 -55.33 -10.50 20.33
CA LEU A 3 -54.55 -9.70 19.36
C LEU A 3 -55.44 -8.87 18.41
N SER A 4 -54.97 -7.69 17.98
CA SER A 4 -54.69 -7.38 16.56
C SER A 4 -54.29 -5.91 16.33
N ASN A 5 -53.22 -5.73 15.54
CA ASN A 5 -52.83 -4.55 14.73
C ASN A 5 -51.90 -3.47 15.32
N ASP A 6 -50.80 -3.89 15.95
CA ASP A 6 -49.55 -3.11 15.93
C ASP A 6 -48.54 -3.85 15.04
N ASP A 7 -48.23 -3.30 13.88
CA ASP A 7 -47.00 -3.49 13.09
C ASP A 7 -47.25 -3.07 11.63
N ASN A 8 -47.17 -1.76 11.34
CA ASN A 8 -46.78 -1.23 10.04
C ASN A 8 -46.58 0.30 10.17
N GLU A 9 -45.53 0.81 9.50
CA GLU A 9 -45.19 2.24 9.34
C GLU A 9 -44.25 2.89 10.38
N LEU A 10 -43.04 2.35 10.54
CA LEU A 10 -41.88 3.15 10.97
C LEU A 10 -40.63 2.74 10.17
N LYS A 11 -40.57 3.18 8.91
CA LYS A 11 -39.34 3.23 8.09
C LYS A 11 -39.36 4.48 7.23
N GLU A 12 -38.99 5.59 7.86
CA GLU A 12 -38.82 6.91 7.27
C GLU A 12 -37.37 7.07 6.75
N SER A 13 -37.22 7.59 5.53
CA SER A 13 -35.95 7.73 4.81
C SER A 13 -34.99 8.69 5.52
N ARG A 14 -33.82 8.20 5.96
CA ARG A 14 -32.92 8.91 6.88
C ARG A 14 -32.07 10.03 6.29
N LEU A 15 -32.17 10.37 5.00
CA LEU A 15 -31.36 11.45 4.40
C LEU A 15 -32.12 12.78 4.19
N PHE A 16 -33.45 12.81 4.25
CA PHE A 16 -34.22 13.99 3.81
C PHE A 16 -35.50 14.28 4.61
N PRO A 17 -35.83 15.56 4.90
CA PRO A 17 -37.13 15.95 5.43
C PRO A 17 -38.23 15.79 4.37
N ILE A 18 -39.44 15.47 4.85
CA ILE A 18 -40.69 15.36 4.09
C ILE A 18 -40.94 16.68 3.33
N GLY A 19 -40.81 16.65 2.00
CA GLY A 19 -41.07 17.82 1.16
C GLY A 19 -40.60 17.71 -0.29
N PHE A 20 -39.65 16.81 -0.59
CA PHE A 20 -39.09 16.66 -1.95
C PHE A 20 -39.51 15.38 -2.70
N LYS A 21 -40.47 14.63 -2.15
CA LYS A 21 -40.94 13.36 -2.74
C LYS A 21 -41.84 13.57 -3.97
N ASN A 22 -42.57 14.69 -4.06
CA ASN A 22 -43.70 14.81 -4.99
C ASN A 22 -43.37 15.34 -6.40
N GLU A 23 -42.22 15.96 -6.66
CA GLU A 23 -41.87 16.43 -8.02
C GLU A 23 -40.98 15.47 -8.82
N PHE A 24 -40.43 14.41 -8.19
CA PHE A 24 -39.54 13.47 -8.88
C PHE A 24 -40.01 12.00 -8.84
N CYS A 25 -40.89 11.62 -7.91
CA CYS A 25 -41.47 10.27 -7.91
C CYS A 25 -42.33 9.99 -9.16
N THR A 26 -42.82 11.02 -9.84
CA THR A 26 -43.51 10.91 -11.14
C THR A 26 -42.58 10.63 -12.33
N PHE A 27 -41.25 10.77 -12.19
CA PHE A 27 -40.32 10.61 -13.31
C PHE A 27 -39.79 9.16 -13.49
N LEU A 28 -39.89 8.30 -12.48
CA LEU A 28 -39.34 6.93 -12.50
C LEU A 28 -40.40 5.82 -12.30
N GLU A 29 -41.68 6.05 -12.57
CA GLU A 29 -42.66 4.97 -12.57
C GLU A 29 -42.46 4.02 -13.76
N LYS A 30 -41.66 2.97 -13.53
CA LYS A 30 -41.87 1.64 -14.14
C LYS A 30 -41.59 0.53 -13.11
N PRO A 31 -42.27 -0.62 -13.25
CA PRO A 31 -42.68 -1.47 -12.14
C PRO A 31 -41.50 -2.23 -11.55
N GLN A 32 -41.38 -2.21 -10.22
CA GLN A 32 -40.63 -3.26 -9.52
C GLN A 32 -41.20 -4.61 -9.95
N ARG A 33 -40.36 -5.49 -10.51
CA ARG A 33 -40.74 -6.89 -10.78
C ARG A 33 -41.41 -7.47 -9.52
N SER A 34 -42.41 -8.33 -9.71
CA SER A 34 -42.86 -9.24 -8.66
C SER A 34 -41.67 -10.13 -8.29
N ILE A 35 -41.08 -9.81 -7.15
CA ILE A 35 -39.83 -10.38 -6.67
C ILE A 35 -40.17 -11.41 -5.59
N SER A 36 -39.49 -12.55 -5.61
CA SER A 36 -39.74 -13.68 -4.70
C SER A 36 -39.49 -13.29 -3.23
N GLU A 37 -40.17 -13.94 -2.28
CA GLU A 37 -40.08 -13.62 -0.84
C GLU A 37 -38.64 -13.67 -0.26
N LYS A 38 -37.71 -14.40 -0.88
CA LYS A 38 -36.29 -14.42 -0.47
C LYS A 38 -35.53 -13.12 -0.74
N ASP A 39 -35.90 -12.39 -1.79
CA ASP A 39 -35.24 -11.14 -2.18
C ASP A 39 -35.71 -9.93 -1.34
N VAL A 40 -36.88 -10.03 -0.70
CA VAL A 40 -37.45 -9.00 0.18
C VAL A 40 -36.63 -8.81 1.46
N ILE A 41 -36.06 -9.90 1.99
CA ILE A 41 -35.18 -9.86 3.18
C ILE A 41 -33.80 -9.26 2.84
N LEU A 42 -33.28 -9.55 1.63
CA LEU A 42 -32.01 -9.03 1.11
C LEU A 42 -32.07 -7.54 0.72
N ASN A 43 -33.24 -7.05 0.26
CA ASN A 43 -33.42 -5.63 -0.05
C ASN A 43 -33.42 -4.73 1.19
N LYS A 44 -33.98 -5.18 2.33
CA LYS A 44 -33.96 -4.43 3.60
C LYS A 44 -32.54 -4.10 4.11
N LEU A 45 -31.50 -4.82 3.65
CA LEU A 45 -30.11 -4.64 4.05
C LEU A 45 -29.33 -3.61 3.21
N ASN A 46 -29.83 -3.23 2.04
CA ASN A 46 -29.13 -2.38 1.07
C ASN A 46 -29.93 -1.13 0.62
N GLU A 47 -31.09 -0.87 1.22
CA GLU A 47 -31.85 0.39 1.07
C GLU A 47 -30.97 1.65 1.22
N PRO A 48 -30.05 1.74 2.22
CA PRO A 48 -29.27 2.97 2.44
C PRO A 48 -28.32 3.35 1.29
N LEU A 49 -27.66 2.37 0.65
CA LEU A 49 -26.68 2.67 -0.42
C LEU A 49 -27.36 3.26 -1.67
N ASN A 50 -28.51 2.71 -2.06
CA ASN A 50 -29.27 3.24 -3.19
C ASN A 50 -29.81 4.64 -2.89
N GLU A 51 -30.24 4.89 -1.65
CA GLU A 51 -30.66 6.21 -1.18
C GLU A 51 -29.51 7.23 -1.18
N ASP A 52 -28.33 6.85 -0.69
CA ASP A 52 -27.13 7.69 -0.74
C ASP A 52 -26.78 8.08 -2.19
N ILE A 53 -26.72 7.09 -3.09
CA ILE A 53 -26.37 7.34 -4.50
C ILE A 53 -27.38 8.30 -5.13
N LYS A 54 -28.68 8.08 -4.90
CA LYS A 54 -29.74 8.95 -5.42
C LYS A 54 -29.65 10.37 -4.84
N ALA A 55 -29.33 10.50 -3.55
CA ALA A 55 -29.10 11.79 -2.90
C ALA A 55 -27.96 12.57 -3.57
N LEU A 56 -26.83 11.90 -3.77
CA LEU A 56 -25.63 12.45 -4.38
C LEU A 56 -25.88 12.81 -5.85
N GLU A 57 -26.60 11.97 -6.58
CA GLU A 57 -27.03 12.24 -7.96
C GLU A 57 -27.83 13.55 -8.03
N LEU A 58 -28.87 13.70 -7.22
CA LEU A 58 -29.71 14.91 -7.19
C LEU A 58 -28.88 16.17 -6.96
N HIS A 59 -27.96 16.14 -6.00
CA HIS A 59 -27.10 17.29 -5.71
C HIS A 59 -26.12 17.60 -6.85
N MET A 60 -25.48 16.59 -7.45
CA MET A 60 -24.59 16.81 -8.59
C MET A 60 -25.33 17.40 -9.78
N PHE A 61 -26.48 16.85 -10.15
CA PHE A 61 -27.28 17.37 -11.27
C PHE A 61 -27.81 18.78 -11.01
N GLY A 62 -28.19 19.08 -9.76
CA GLY A 62 -28.54 20.45 -9.35
C GLY A 62 -27.39 21.43 -9.55
N LEU A 63 -26.16 21.04 -9.17
CA LEU A 63 -24.96 21.84 -9.37
C LEU A 63 -24.67 22.07 -10.86
N VAL A 64 -24.66 21.03 -11.68
CA VAL A 64 -24.45 21.15 -13.13
C VAL A 64 -25.49 22.07 -13.77
N THR A 65 -26.77 21.91 -13.41
CA THR A 65 -27.87 22.73 -13.92
C THR A 65 -27.68 24.20 -13.54
N SER A 66 -27.30 24.48 -12.29
CA SER A 66 -27.05 25.85 -11.82
C SER A 66 -25.86 26.50 -12.52
N HIS A 67 -24.76 25.76 -12.69
CA HIS A 67 -23.57 26.21 -13.39
C HIS A 67 -23.91 26.56 -14.84
N TRP A 68 -24.63 25.67 -15.54
CA TRP A 68 -25.07 25.90 -16.92
C TRP A 68 -25.93 27.16 -17.07
N ARG A 69 -26.87 27.40 -16.15
CA ARG A 69 -27.69 28.63 -16.13
C ARG A 69 -26.86 29.89 -15.89
N SER A 70 -25.82 29.82 -15.06
CA SER A 70 -24.96 30.97 -14.73
C SER A 70 -24.02 31.37 -15.88
N SER A 71 -23.42 30.39 -16.56
CA SER A 71 -22.55 30.61 -17.72
C SER A 71 -23.30 31.27 -18.87
N ARG A 72 -24.61 30.97 -19.03
CA ARG A 72 -25.50 31.61 -20.00
C ARG A 72 -25.76 33.09 -19.70
N LYS A 73 -25.92 33.46 -18.41
CA LYS A 73 -26.10 34.87 -18.01
C LYS A 73 -24.88 35.71 -18.40
N TYR A 74 -23.66 35.18 -18.25
CA TYR A 74 -22.42 35.87 -18.63
C TYR A 74 -22.28 36.09 -20.15
N ILE A 75 -22.69 35.12 -20.97
CA ILE A 75 -22.66 35.23 -22.44
C ILE A 75 -23.69 36.27 -22.92
N LEU A 76 -24.87 36.33 -22.29
CA LEU A 76 -25.92 37.29 -22.62
C LEU A 76 -25.61 38.72 -22.15
N THR A 77 -24.82 38.91 -21.09
CA THR A 77 -24.38 40.24 -20.63
C THR A 77 -23.12 40.73 -21.34
N GLY A 78 -22.24 39.84 -21.82
CA GLY A 78 -21.04 40.19 -22.59
C GLY A 78 -21.30 40.67 -24.03
N ASN A 79 -22.44 40.30 -24.62
CA ASN A 79 -22.81 40.65 -26.01
C ASN A 79 -23.79 41.84 -26.14
N LYS A 80 -23.82 42.75 -25.16
CA LYS A 80 -24.61 44.01 -25.28
C LYS A 80 -23.99 45.09 -26.16
N GLN A 81 -22.88 44.82 -26.85
CA GLN A 81 -22.36 45.69 -27.91
C GLN A 81 -21.96 44.89 -29.15
N LYS A 82 -22.95 44.44 -29.93
CA LYS A 82 -23.07 44.70 -31.39
C LYS A 82 -24.08 43.73 -32.02
N ASN A 83 -24.95 44.35 -32.81
CA ASN A 83 -25.82 43.78 -33.86
C ASN A 83 -27.21 43.30 -33.44
N ASN A 84 -28.16 44.22 -33.67
CA ASN A 84 -29.57 43.96 -33.93
C ASN A 84 -29.71 43.20 -35.26
N THR A 85 -29.95 41.90 -35.19
CA THR A 85 -30.75 41.17 -36.17
C THR A 85 -31.60 40.17 -35.41
N GLU A 86 -32.90 40.42 -35.37
CA GLU A 86 -33.92 39.56 -34.79
C GLU A 86 -33.99 38.24 -35.56
N GLY A 87 -33.36 37.21 -35.02
CA GLY A 87 -33.63 35.81 -35.28
C GLY A 87 -34.03 35.16 -33.97
N SER A 88 -35.24 34.62 -33.90
CA SER A 88 -35.82 33.96 -32.72
C SER A 88 -34.96 32.79 -32.23
N LEU A 89 -34.06 33.04 -31.28
CA LEU A 89 -33.41 31.99 -30.49
C LEU A 89 -34.42 31.46 -29.46
N SER A 90 -34.97 30.29 -29.74
CA SER A 90 -35.90 29.58 -28.85
C SER A 90 -35.28 29.32 -27.46
N PRO A 91 -36.10 29.18 -26.40
CA PRO A 91 -35.64 29.10 -25.01
C PRO A 91 -35.25 27.67 -24.58
N ASN A 92 -34.37 26.95 -25.28
CA ASN A 92 -34.27 25.50 -25.01
C ASN A 92 -33.15 25.10 -24.02
N ASN A 93 -33.53 24.26 -23.05
CA ASN A 93 -32.68 23.52 -22.11
C ASN A 93 -31.91 22.36 -22.80
N GLU A 94 -31.64 22.48 -24.10
CA GLU A 94 -31.30 21.36 -25.00
C GLU A 94 -30.04 20.58 -24.58
N GLY A 95 -29.02 21.25 -24.04
CA GLY A 95 -27.79 20.60 -23.56
C GLY A 95 -28.00 19.76 -22.30
N ILE A 96 -28.86 20.22 -21.38
CA ILE A 96 -29.19 19.49 -20.15
C ILE A 96 -30.12 18.31 -20.47
N GLU A 97 -31.09 18.50 -21.37
CA GLU A 97 -31.96 17.43 -21.86
C GLU A 97 -31.15 16.29 -22.50
N LYS A 98 -30.12 16.62 -23.30
CA LYS A 98 -29.19 15.63 -23.87
C LYS A 98 -28.47 14.82 -22.79
N ILE A 99 -28.04 15.44 -21.69
CA ILE A 99 -27.37 14.73 -20.59
C ILE A 99 -28.34 13.79 -19.87
N PHE A 100 -29.58 14.23 -19.59
CA PHE A 100 -30.60 13.38 -18.97
C PHE A 100 -31.00 12.20 -19.87
N ASP A 101 -31.13 12.42 -21.18
CA ASP A 101 -31.35 11.35 -22.16
C ASP A 101 -30.23 10.30 -22.10
N ILE A 102 -28.96 10.74 -22.08
CA ILE A 102 -27.79 9.87 -21.98
C ILE A 102 -27.80 9.08 -20.67
N LEU A 103 -28.13 9.72 -19.54
CA LEU A 103 -28.24 9.04 -18.25
C LEU A 103 -29.31 7.93 -18.31
N LYS A 104 -30.52 8.26 -18.79
CA LYS A 104 -31.63 7.31 -18.86
C LYS A 104 -31.30 6.12 -19.76
N LEU A 105 -30.72 6.36 -20.93
CA LEU A 105 -30.29 5.31 -21.84
C LEU A 105 -29.14 4.47 -21.25
N SER A 106 -28.24 5.10 -20.50
CA SER A 106 -27.15 4.39 -19.81
C SER A 106 -27.67 3.47 -18.71
N MET A 107 -28.63 3.93 -17.90
CA MET A 107 -29.29 3.10 -16.89
C MET A 107 -30.05 1.94 -17.55
N TYR A 108 -30.77 2.20 -18.64
CA TYR A 108 -31.48 1.17 -19.40
C TYR A 108 -30.53 0.12 -19.97
N PHE A 109 -29.39 0.54 -20.54
CA PHE A 109 -28.35 -0.39 -20.99
C PHE A 109 -27.76 -1.21 -19.83
N ALA A 110 -27.45 -0.58 -18.69
CA ALA A 110 -26.91 -1.27 -17.52
C ALA A 110 -27.87 -2.31 -16.92
N GLU A 111 -29.19 -2.18 -17.15
CA GLU A 111 -30.20 -3.14 -16.69
C GLU A 111 -30.44 -4.30 -17.67
N ASN A 112 -30.35 -4.04 -18.99
CA ASN A 112 -30.71 -5.03 -20.02
C ASN A 112 -29.50 -5.71 -20.66
N GLU A 113 -28.33 -5.06 -20.64
CA GLU A 113 -27.06 -5.54 -21.21
C GLU A 113 -27.19 -6.07 -22.64
N ASP A 114 -27.93 -5.35 -23.50
CA ASP A 114 -28.20 -5.77 -24.87
C ASP A 114 -27.63 -4.81 -25.94
N ALA A 115 -27.45 -5.33 -27.16
CA ALA A 115 -26.88 -4.57 -28.25
C ALA A 115 -27.77 -3.41 -28.73
N THR A 116 -29.09 -3.50 -28.58
CA THR A 116 -30.04 -2.48 -29.08
C THR A 116 -29.94 -1.23 -28.21
N SER A 117 -30.05 -1.39 -26.89
CA SER A 117 -29.93 -0.28 -25.94
C SER A 117 -28.55 0.41 -26.02
N LEU A 118 -27.47 -0.36 -26.20
CA LEU A 118 -26.14 0.22 -26.40
C LEU A 118 -26.05 1.05 -27.69
N ASN A 119 -26.63 0.57 -28.80
CA ASN A 119 -26.63 1.29 -30.07
C ASN A 119 -27.46 2.60 -29.98
N GLU A 120 -28.56 2.61 -29.24
CA GLU A 120 -29.34 3.83 -28.96
C GLU A 120 -28.50 4.86 -28.20
N LEU A 121 -27.82 4.44 -27.14
CA LEU A 121 -26.92 5.29 -26.37
C LEU A 121 -25.75 5.81 -27.23
N TRP A 122 -25.14 4.95 -28.04
CA TRP A 122 -24.07 5.32 -28.97
C TRP A 122 -24.53 6.38 -29.98
N ASN A 123 -25.74 6.25 -30.53
CA ASN A 123 -26.29 7.21 -31.49
C ASN A 123 -26.46 8.62 -30.88
N LYS A 124 -26.69 8.72 -29.57
CA LYS A 124 -26.72 10.01 -28.87
C LYS A 124 -25.32 10.58 -28.67
N ILE A 125 -24.35 9.76 -28.25
CA ILE A 125 -22.98 10.22 -27.92
C ILE A 125 -22.15 10.56 -29.16
N LYS A 126 -22.22 9.75 -30.22
CA LYS A 126 -21.39 9.94 -31.43
C LYS A 126 -21.61 11.29 -32.13
N ASN A 127 -22.79 11.88 -31.95
CA ASN A 127 -23.20 13.13 -32.58
C ASN A 127 -22.92 14.38 -31.72
N LEU A 128 -22.32 14.23 -30.53
CA LEU A 128 -21.97 15.35 -29.66
C LEU A 128 -20.73 16.11 -30.16
N ASP A 129 -20.68 17.42 -29.93
CA ASP A 129 -19.46 18.21 -30.11
C ASP A 129 -18.41 17.91 -29.02
N SER A 130 -17.15 18.32 -29.23
CA SER A 130 -16.04 18.05 -28.32
C SER A 130 -16.22 18.66 -26.92
N GLY A 131 -16.92 19.80 -26.81
CA GLY A 131 -17.23 20.43 -25.53
C GLY A 131 -18.23 19.59 -24.73
N MET A 132 -19.31 19.15 -25.39
CA MET A 132 -20.30 18.27 -24.78
C MET A 132 -19.72 16.89 -24.41
N LEU A 133 -18.84 16.30 -25.23
CA LEU A 133 -18.14 15.07 -24.87
C LEU A 133 -17.35 15.22 -23.56
N THR A 134 -16.62 16.35 -23.42
CA THR A 134 -15.85 16.66 -22.20
C THR A 134 -16.75 16.82 -20.97
N LEU A 135 -17.90 17.50 -21.13
CA LEU A 135 -18.85 17.71 -20.04
C LEU A 135 -19.49 16.40 -19.58
N VAL A 136 -19.97 15.59 -20.53
CA VAL A 136 -20.56 14.27 -20.27
C VAL A 136 -19.56 13.40 -19.51
N VAL A 137 -18.36 13.19 -20.06
CA VAL A 137 -17.38 12.31 -19.41
C VAL A 137 -16.94 12.84 -18.03
N SER A 138 -16.88 14.16 -17.83
CA SER A 138 -16.55 14.74 -16.52
C SER A 138 -17.62 14.44 -15.47
N LEU A 139 -18.91 14.61 -15.83
CA LEU A 139 -20.03 14.31 -14.93
C LEU A 139 -20.07 12.84 -14.56
N PHE A 140 -20.03 11.95 -15.55
CA PHE A 140 -20.08 10.51 -15.33
C PHE A 140 -18.85 10.01 -14.55
N ASN A 141 -17.66 10.59 -14.78
CA ASN A 141 -16.46 10.32 -13.98
C ASN A 141 -16.65 10.70 -12.50
N GLN A 142 -17.12 11.91 -12.22
CA GLN A 142 -17.34 12.37 -10.85
C GLN A 142 -18.42 11.55 -10.14
N MET A 143 -19.51 11.21 -10.83
CA MET A 143 -20.54 10.32 -10.29
C MET A 143 -19.96 8.95 -9.93
N CYS A 144 -19.21 8.32 -10.84
CA CYS A 144 -18.55 7.04 -10.57
C CYS A 144 -17.62 7.13 -9.33
N MET A 145 -16.91 8.25 -9.17
CA MET A 145 -16.02 8.46 -8.02
C MET A 145 -16.76 8.60 -6.70
N ILE A 146 -17.85 9.39 -6.66
CA ILE A 146 -18.64 9.52 -5.44
C ILE A 146 -19.31 8.19 -5.08
N THR A 147 -19.84 7.46 -6.08
CA THR A 147 -20.44 6.12 -5.87
C THR A 147 -19.45 5.15 -5.21
N ASN A 148 -18.16 5.20 -5.56
CA ASN A 148 -17.13 4.38 -4.91
C ASN A 148 -16.99 4.66 -3.40
N TYR A 149 -17.17 5.90 -2.97
CA TYR A 149 -17.07 6.27 -1.55
C TYR A 149 -18.37 6.04 -0.79
N ALA A 150 -19.53 6.20 -1.43
CA ALA A 150 -20.81 5.76 -0.87
C ALA A 150 -20.80 4.24 -0.63
N GLU A 151 -20.27 3.46 -1.58
CA GLU A 151 -20.06 2.03 -1.44
C GLU A 151 -19.12 1.68 -0.27
N SER A 152 -18.03 2.44 -0.11
CA SER A 152 -17.11 2.27 1.02
C SER A 152 -17.79 2.57 2.36
N ALA A 153 -18.61 3.63 2.45
CA ALA A 153 -19.41 3.93 3.64
C ALA A 153 -20.41 2.81 3.96
N GLN A 154 -21.08 2.25 2.95
CA GLN A 154 -21.97 1.10 3.14
C GLN A 154 -21.24 -0.13 3.71
N ARG A 155 -20.01 -0.42 3.23
CA ARG A 155 -19.19 -1.50 3.83
C ARG A 155 -18.91 -1.25 5.31
N ILE A 156 -18.60 -0.01 5.68
CA ILE A 156 -18.36 0.38 7.08
C ILE A 156 -19.62 0.19 7.93
N ARG A 157 -20.80 0.60 7.43
CA ARG A 157 -22.09 0.34 8.11
C ARG A 157 -22.31 -1.15 8.38
N GLN A 158 -22.07 -1.99 7.38
CA GLN A 158 -22.22 -3.44 7.51
C GLN A 158 -21.23 -4.01 8.54
N CYS A 159 -19.98 -3.54 8.54
CA CYS A 159 -18.98 -3.96 9.54
C CYS A 159 -19.40 -3.55 10.96
N ARG A 160 -19.83 -2.30 11.17
CA ARG A 160 -20.29 -1.82 12.49
C ARG A 160 -21.53 -2.57 12.98
N ARG A 161 -22.48 -2.86 12.08
CA ARG A 161 -23.66 -3.66 12.42
C ARG A 161 -23.26 -5.06 12.85
N PHE A 162 -22.38 -5.71 12.08
CA PHE A 162 -21.85 -7.01 12.43
C PHE A 162 -21.17 -6.98 13.81
N GLU A 163 -20.28 -6.01 14.08
CA GLU A 163 -19.62 -5.88 15.37
C GLU A 163 -20.57 -5.70 16.56
N ARG A 164 -21.69 -4.98 16.39
CA ARG A 164 -22.72 -4.84 17.43
C ARG A 164 -23.46 -6.16 17.71
N GLU A 165 -23.62 -6.99 16.67
CA GLU A 165 -24.31 -8.29 16.75
C GLU A 165 -23.35 -9.43 17.13
N ILE A 166 -22.02 -9.24 17.06
CA ILE A 166 -21.02 -10.29 17.36
C ILE A 166 -21.21 -10.90 18.74
N SER A 167 -21.45 -10.10 19.78
CA SER A 167 -21.56 -10.63 21.15
C SER A 167 -22.72 -11.61 21.30
N SER A 168 -23.86 -11.36 20.66
CA SER A 168 -24.99 -12.30 20.67
C SER A 168 -24.75 -13.54 19.80
N ILE A 169 -23.97 -13.41 18.72
CA ILE A 169 -23.55 -14.54 17.85
C ILE A 169 -22.51 -15.42 18.57
N LEU A 170 -21.62 -14.84 19.36
CA LEU A 170 -20.60 -15.57 20.11
C LEU A 170 -21.19 -16.41 21.27
N ASP A 171 -22.36 -16.04 21.81
CA ASP A 171 -23.05 -16.83 22.84
C ASP A 171 -23.80 -18.04 22.29
N GLN A 172 -24.15 -18.04 20.99
CA GLN A 172 -24.79 -19.18 20.35
C GLN A 172 -23.72 -20.23 19.96
N SER A 173 -23.89 -21.45 20.46
CA SER A 173 -23.03 -22.61 20.17
C SER A 173 -23.12 -23.10 18.71
N GLN A 174 -23.91 -22.46 17.86
CA GLN A 174 -24.20 -22.85 16.46
C GLN A 174 -23.48 -22.00 15.40
N ILE A 175 -22.20 -21.68 15.57
CA ILE A 175 -21.38 -21.16 14.44
C ILE A 175 -20.95 -22.29 13.49
N CYS A 176 -21.36 -23.54 13.74
CA CYS A 176 -20.90 -24.71 13.01
C CYS A 176 -21.96 -25.30 12.07
N ALA A 177 -21.50 -25.64 10.85
CA ALA A 177 -22.05 -26.62 9.92
C ALA A 177 -22.98 -26.15 8.77
N SER A 178 -22.70 -25.02 8.12
CA SER A 178 -23.11 -24.84 6.72
C SER A 178 -21.88 -24.68 5.81
N ASN A 179 -21.62 -25.71 4.98
CA ASN A 179 -20.61 -25.68 3.90
C ASN A 179 -20.97 -24.71 2.75
N LYS A 180 -22.02 -23.89 2.95
CA LYS A 180 -22.43 -22.82 2.04
C LYS A 180 -22.71 -21.58 2.89
N PRO A 181 -21.96 -20.47 2.71
CA PRO A 181 -22.32 -19.19 3.30
C PRO A 181 -23.66 -18.77 2.68
N ASN A 182 -24.77 -19.09 3.34
CA ASN A 182 -26.11 -18.79 2.84
C ASN A 182 -26.57 -17.40 3.30
N SER A 183 -25.77 -16.67 4.09
CA SER A 183 -26.04 -15.31 4.53
C SER A 183 -24.80 -14.39 4.42
N ASN A 184 -25.00 -13.09 4.11
CA ASN A 184 -23.91 -12.10 4.07
C ASN A 184 -23.23 -11.91 5.45
N THR A 185 -23.92 -12.22 6.53
CA THR A 185 -23.38 -12.31 7.90
C THR A 185 -22.29 -13.38 8.01
N ASP A 186 -22.37 -14.48 7.24
CA ASP A 186 -21.34 -15.52 7.21
C ASP A 186 -20.05 -15.05 6.51
N ILE A 187 -20.18 -14.21 5.48
CA ILE A 187 -19.02 -13.66 4.73
C ILE A 187 -18.29 -12.57 5.55
N ILE A 188 -19.05 -11.69 6.23
CA ILE A 188 -18.45 -10.64 7.08
C ILE A 188 -17.82 -11.26 8.33
N SER A 189 -18.44 -12.30 8.90
CA SER A 189 -17.92 -13.05 10.06
C SER A 189 -16.69 -13.89 9.76
N ALA A 190 -16.57 -14.44 8.54
CA ALA A 190 -15.40 -15.23 8.13
C ALA A 190 -14.08 -14.46 8.21
N HIS A 191 -14.11 -13.13 8.10
CA HIS A 191 -12.91 -12.27 8.10
C HIS A 191 -12.61 -11.64 9.46
N SER A 192 -13.28 -12.04 10.54
CA SER A 192 -13.07 -11.44 11.86
C SER A 192 -12.04 -12.22 12.67
N LEU A 193 -11.12 -11.50 13.32
CA LEU A 193 -10.13 -12.13 14.19
C LEU A 193 -10.81 -12.80 15.41
N ARG A 194 -11.84 -12.18 16.00
CA ARG A 194 -12.62 -12.76 17.12
C ARG A 194 -13.20 -14.13 16.74
N VAL A 195 -13.84 -14.20 15.57
CA VAL A 195 -14.45 -15.43 15.05
C VAL A 195 -13.38 -16.48 14.76
N THR A 196 -12.24 -16.06 14.19
CA THR A 196 -11.11 -16.95 13.89
C THR A 196 -10.54 -17.57 15.17
N ILE A 197 -10.26 -16.76 16.20
CA ILE A 197 -9.76 -17.26 17.50
C ILE A 197 -10.76 -18.25 18.12
N LYS A 198 -12.06 -17.92 18.13
CA LYS A 198 -13.09 -18.83 18.65
C LYS A 198 -13.10 -20.16 17.91
N LYS A 199 -13.04 -20.15 16.57
CA LYS A 199 -12.98 -21.38 15.75
C LYS A 199 -11.75 -22.22 16.06
N LEU A 200 -10.59 -21.61 16.24
CA LEU A 200 -9.35 -22.31 16.57
C LEU A 200 -9.40 -22.92 17.98
N LEU A 201 -9.93 -22.19 18.96
CA LEU A 201 -10.14 -22.74 20.32
C LEU A 201 -11.11 -23.93 20.31
N GLN A 202 -12.20 -23.84 19.55
CA GLN A 202 -13.18 -24.93 19.41
C GLN A 202 -12.59 -26.16 18.70
N ALA A 203 -11.58 -25.98 17.86
CA ALA A 203 -10.88 -27.07 17.21
C ALA A 203 -9.77 -27.72 18.06
N GLY A 204 -9.51 -27.17 19.26
CA GLY A 204 -8.58 -27.75 20.23
C GLY A 204 -7.18 -27.12 20.27
N PHE A 205 -6.96 -25.98 19.61
CA PHE A 205 -5.71 -25.22 19.77
C PHE A 205 -5.68 -24.50 21.13
N SER A 206 -4.51 -24.45 21.77
CA SER A 206 -4.36 -23.78 23.06
C SER A 206 -4.28 -22.25 22.91
N LYS A 207 -4.61 -21.52 23.97
CA LYS A 207 -4.52 -20.05 23.98
C LYS A 207 -3.09 -19.58 23.75
N GLU A 208 -2.12 -20.30 24.32
CA GLU A 208 -0.69 -20.01 24.21
C GLU A 208 -0.21 -20.14 22.75
N GLN A 209 -0.64 -21.19 22.04
CA GLN A 209 -0.31 -21.38 20.62
C GLN A 209 -0.86 -20.24 19.76
N ILE A 210 -2.11 -19.84 20.02
CA ILE A 210 -2.76 -18.74 19.29
C ILE A 210 -2.05 -17.41 19.57
N TYR A 211 -1.82 -17.09 20.84
CA TYR A 211 -1.13 -15.87 21.26
C TYR A 211 0.27 -15.79 20.66
N GLN A 212 1.06 -16.87 20.77
CA GLN A 212 2.40 -16.91 20.22
C GLN A 212 2.41 -16.70 18.69
N SER A 213 1.50 -17.35 17.96
CA SER A 213 1.40 -17.17 16.50
C SER A 213 1.11 -15.71 16.13
N ILE A 214 0.21 -15.03 16.85
CA ILE A 214 -0.09 -13.61 16.67
C ILE A 214 1.15 -12.75 17.01
N CYS A 215 1.84 -13.04 18.11
CA CYS A 215 3.03 -12.29 18.53
C CYS A 215 4.23 -12.49 17.60
N GLU A 216 4.33 -13.61 16.89
CA GLU A 216 5.38 -13.83 15.90
C GLU A 216 5.07 -13.17 14.56
N GLN A 217 3.79 -12.99 14.23
CA GLN A 217 3.34 -12.46 12.94
C GLN A 217 3.89 -11.05 12.64
N GLU A 218 4.38 -10.85 11.42
CA GLU A 218 4.79 -9.57 10.84
C GLU A 218 4.36 -9.53 9.37
N VAL A 219 3.61 -8.49 8.99
CA VAL A 219 3.18 -8.25 7.62
C VAL A 219 3.81 -6.96 7.12
N ASP A 220 4.68 -7.06 6.11
CA ASP A 220 5.30 -5.91 5.47
C ASP A 220 4.50 -5.52 4.22
N LEU A 221 3.82 -4.37 4.30
CA LEU A 221 3.01 -3.82 3.23
C LEU A 221 3.87 -2.88 2.37
N VAL A 222 4.22 -3.35 1.17
CA VAL A 222 5.09 -2.64 0.24
C VAL A 222 4.28 -1.78 -0.72
N VAL A 223 4.25 -0.48 -0.46
CA VAL A 223 3.47 0.50 -1.22
C VAL A 223 4.15 0.84 -2.54
N THR A 224 3.35 0.95 -3.60
CA THR A 224 3.84 1.27 -4.94
C THR A 224 3.19 2.52 -5.53
N ALA A 225 3.88 3.13 -6.49
CA ALA A 225 3.35 4.28 -7.21
C ALA A 225 2.12 3.85 -8.01
N HIS A 226 1.09 4.69 -7.99
CA HIS A 226 -0.13 4.44 -8.74
C HIS A 226 0.14 4.60 -10.24
N PRO A 227 -0.11 3.57 -11.06
CA PRO A 227 0.40 3.46 -12.43
C PRO A 227 -0.11 4.55 -13.37
N THR A 228 -1.31 5.07 -13.08
CA THR A 228 -2.03 6.03 -13.92
C THR A 228 -2.62 7.17 -13.09
N GLN A 229 -1.94 7.63 -12.01
CA GLN A 229 -2.55 8.57 -11.06
C GLN A 229 -2.75 9.95 -11.67
N ALA A 230 -3.78 10.03 -12.48
CA ALA A 230 -4.15 11.20 -13.23
C ALA A 230 -5.27 11.95 -12.48
N GLN A 231 -5.89 11.32 -11.47
CA GLN A 231 -6.70 12.00 -10.47
C GLN A 231 -5.83 12.81 -9.51
N ARG A 232 -6.18 14.09 -9.36
CA ARG A 232 -5.50 15.00 -8.41
C ARG A 232 -5.88 14.66 -6.97
N ILE A 233 -4.96 14.89 -6.03
CA ILE A 233 -5.21 14.72 -4.59
C ILE A 233 -6.45 15.47 -4.14
N SER A 234 -6.69 16.67 -4.67
CA SER A 234 -7.88 17.47 -4.33
C SER A 234 -9.20 16.72 -4.60
N VAL A 235 -9.27 15.94 -5.69
CA VAL A 235 -10.44 15.09 -6.00
C VAL A 235 -10.58 13.98 -4.96
N ILE A 236 -9.49 13.27 -4.67
CA ILE A 236 -9.46 12.19 -3.67
C ILE A 236 -9.93 12.72 -2.30
N LYS A 237 -9.40 13.87 -1.86
CA LYS A 237 -9.77 14.50 -0.59
C LYS A 237 -11.24 14.90 -0.54
N CYS A 238 -11.79 15.42 -1.64
CA CYS A 238 -13.23 15.71 -1.71
C CYS A 238 -14.06 14.43 -1.54
N CYS A 239 -13.69 13.35 -2.24
CA CYS A 239 -14.42 12.10 -2.15
C CYS A 239 -14.30 11.43 -0.76
N GLN A 240 -13.11 11.44 -0.14
CA GLN A 240 -12.92 10.97 1.25
C GLN A 240 -13.80 11.75 2.23
N LYS A 241 -13.85 13.08 2.08
CA LYS A 241 -14.69 13.95 2.90
C LYS A 241 -16.18 13.66 2.70
N ILE A 242 -16.62 13.44 1.47
CA ILE A 242 -18.01 13.01 1.19
C ILE A 242 -18.31 11.67 1.90
N GLY A 243 -17.42 10.68 1.77
CA GLY A 243 -17.57 9.40 2.48
C GLY A 243 -17.67 9.56 4.00
N GLY A 244 -16.82 10.42 4.59
CA GLY A 244 -16.86 10.74 6.02
C GLY A 244 -18.16 11.42 6.46
N ILE A 245 -18.72 12.32 5.63
CA ILE A 245 -20.01 12.97 5.90
C ILE A 245 -21.16 11.96 5.84
N ILE A 246 -21.15 11.03 4.89
CA ILE A 246 -22.16 9.96 4.79
C ILE A 246 -22.16 9.13 6.08
N ILE A 247 -20.97 8.72 6.54
CA ILE A 247 -20.81 7.95 7.79
C ILE A 247 -21.23 8.76 9.02
N TYR A 248 -20.93 10.06 9.04
CA TYR A 248 -21.36 10.95 10.12
C TYR A 248 -22.89 11.04 10.19
N LEU A 249 -23.56 11.17 9.05
CA LEU A 249 -25.02 11.27 8.94
C LEU A 249 -25.76 9.98 9.33
N ASP A 250 -25.06 8.84 9.44
CA ASP A 250 -25.65 7.58 9.92
C ASP A 250 -25.89 7.54 11.44
N ARG A 251 -25.40 8.56 12.16
CA ARG A 251 -25.61 8.67 13.60
C ARG A 251 -27.08 8.93 13.91
N ASP A 252 -27.62 8.11 14.81
CA ASP A 252 -29.02 8.19 15.24
C ASP A 252 -29.29 9.34 16.23
N ASP A 253 -28.23 9.96 16.78
CA ASP A 253 -28.29 10.96 17.84
C ASP A 253 -28.11 12.41 17.37
N LEU A 254 -28.09 12.66 16.05
CA LEU A 254 -27.83 13.99 15.49
C LEU A 254 -29.01 14.96 15.69
N THR A 255 -28.68 16.19 16.07
CA THR A 255 -29.63 17.31 16.11
C THR A 255 -29.96 17.84 14.70
N PRO A 256 -31.11 18.52 14.51
CA PRO A 256 -31.43 19.15 13.23
C PRO A 256 -30.38 20.14 12.72
N PHE A 257 -29.69 20.86 13.62
CA PHE A 257 -28.60 21.76 13.26
C PHE A 257 -27.39 21.00 12.70
N GLU A 258 -26.98 19.90 13.35
CA GLU A 258 -25.87 19.07 12.90
C GLU A 258 -26.15 18.43 11.53
N ILE A 259 -27.38 17.94 11.33
CA ILE A 259 -27.83 17.40 10.04
C ILE A 259 -27.74 18.48 8.95
N ASN A 260 -28.27 19.68 9.21
CA ASN A 260 -28.23 20.77 8.24
C ASN A 260 -26.80 21.24 7.96
N ASN A 261 -25.93 21.31 8.98
CA ASN A 261 -24.53 21.67 8.79
C ASN A 261 -23.78 20.63 7.95
N ALA A 262 -23.98 19.34 8.22
CA ALA A 262 -23.43 18.24 7.42
C ALA A 262 -23.92 18.29 5.96
N LYS A 263 -25.20 18.60 5.72
CA LYS A 263 -25.76 18.82 4.38
C LYS A 263 -25.12 19.99 3.66
N HIS A 264 -24.95 21.13 4.33
CA HIS A 264 -24.25 22.28 3.73
C HIS A 264 -22.79 21.95 3.42
N GLU A 265 -22.12 21.19 4.29
CA GLU A 265 -20.76 20.74 4.05
C GLU A 265 -20.65 19.77 2.87
N LEU A 266 -21.62 18.86 2.73
CA LEU A 266 -21.74 17.98 1.57
C LEU A 266 -21.88 18.80 0.28
N GLN A 267 -22.81 19.76 0.26
CA GLN A 267 -23.03 20.64 -0.89
C GLN A 267 -21.78 21.45 -1.25
N ARG A 268 -21.09 22.03 -0.24
CA ARG A 268 -19.82 22.75 -0.45
C ARG A 268 -18.75 21.83 -1.05
N THR A 269 -18.62 20.62 -0.51
CA THR A 269 -17.62 19.64 -0.97
C THR A 269 -17.92 19.15 -2.40
N MET A 270 -19.19 18.93 -2.73
CA MET A 270 -19.62 18.57 -4.10
C MET A 270 -19.41 19.72 -5.09
N ALA A 271 -19.69 20.96 -4.68
CA ALA A 271 -19.40 22.13 -5.49
C ALA A 271 -17.88 22.29 -5.72
N MET A 272 -17.05 22.04 -4.71
CA MET A 272 -15.60 21.99 -4.88
C MET A 272 -15.21 20.90 -5.88
N LEU A 273 -15.72 19.68 -5.72
CA LEU A 273 -15.43 18.56 -6.61
C LEU A 273 -15.78 18.88 -8.08
N TRP A 274 -16.95 19.48 -8.33
CA TRP A 274 -17.39 19.88 -9.67
C TRP A 274 -16.46 20.91 -10.31
N ASN A 275 -15.97 21.88 -9.53
CA ASN A 275 -15.16 23.00 -10.03
C ASN A 275 -13.65 22.73 -10.00
N VAL A 276 -13.20 21.53 -9.59
CA VAL A 276 -11.78 21.15 -9.63
C VAL A 276 -11.43 20.64 -11.02
N ASP A 277 -10.31 21.13 -11.57
CA ASP A 277 -9.70 20.54 -12.77
C ASP A 277 -9.23 19.11 -12.42
N THR A 278 -9.96 18.12 -12.93
CA THR A 278 -9.70 16.69 -12.67
C THR A 278 -8.44 16.19 -13.36
N LEU A 279 -7.97 16.90 -14.40
CA LEU A 279 -6.82 16.51 -15.19
C LEU A 279 -5.51 17.02 -14.60
N ARG A 280 -4.49 16.16 -14.61
CA ARG A 280 -3.10 16.59 -14.48
C ARG A 280 -2.60 17.13 -15.83
N ARG A 281 -2.21 18.39 -15.85
CA ARG A 281 -1.65 19.05 -17.05
C ARG A 281 -0.14 18.80 -17.23
N ALA A 282 0.57 18.50 -16.15
CA ALA A 282 1.99 18.16 -16.16
C ALA A 282 2.21 16.72 -15.69
N ARG A 283 3.23 16.07 -16.25
CA ARG A 283 3.67 14.72 -15.84
C ARG A 283 4.22 14.78 -14.41
N PRO A 284 3.81 13.88 -13.50
CA PRO A 284 4.37 13.84 -12.16
C PRO A 284 5.84 13.40 -12.20
N THR A 285 6.67 14.03 -11.39
CA THR A 285 8.03 13.56 -11.11
C THR A 285 8.00 12.40 -10.13
N PRO A 286 9.04 11.55 -10.06
CA PRO A 286 9.13 10.52 -9.01
C PRO A 286 9.03 11.09 -7.59
N VAL A 287 9.53 12.31 -7.35
CA VAL A 287 9.44 12.98 -6.04
C VAL A 287 7.98 13.38 -5.72
N ASP A 288 7.20 13.82 -6.72
CA ASP A 288 5.77 14.07 -6.53
C ASP A 288 5.03 12.78 -6.13
N GLU A 289 5.40 11.64 -6.73
CA GLU A 289 4.82 10.33 -6.35
C GLU A 289 5.19 9.94 -4.92
N VAL A 290 6.42 10.21 -4.48
CA VAL A 290 6.86 9.99 -3.08
C VAL A 290 6.00 10.82 -2.13
N GLN A 291 5.81 12.11 -2.41
CA GLN A 291 4.99 13.00 -1.58
C GLN A 291 3.54 12.55 -1.50
N ASN A 292 2.93 12.17 -2.62
CA ASN A 292 1.54 11.70 -2.64
C ASN A 292 1.37 10.45 -1.77
N THR A 293 2.33 9.52 -1.86
CA THR A 293 2.34 8.28 -1.07
C THR A 293 2.45 8.58 0.42
N LEU A 294 3.36 9.48 0.80
CA LEU A 294 3.56 9.89 2.18
C LEU A 294 2.31 10.52 2.79
N ASN A 295 1.59 11.36 2.04
CA ASN A 295 0.36 11.98 2.53
C ASN A 295 -0.70 10.94 2.91
N THR A 296 -0.89 9.88 2.12
CA THR A 296 -1.85 8.81 2.45
C THR A 296 -1.44 8.02 3.70
N ILE A 297 -0.15 7.72 3.83
CA ILE A 297 0.38 7.00 5.00
C ILE A 297 0.25 7.85 6.27
N GLU A 298 0.58 9.14 6.19
CA GLU A 298 0.50 10.10 7.28
C GLU A 298 -0.94 10.33 7.75
N GLU A 299 -1.87 10.59 6.82
CA GLU A 299 -3.23 11.00 7.16
C GLU A 299 -4.07 9.84 7.73
N THR A 300 -3.92 8.63 7.20
CA THR A 300 -4.78 7.49 7.57
C THR A 300 -4.03 6.39 8.31
N VAL A 301 -2.93 5.88 7.75
CA VAL A 301 -2.27 4.69 8.30
C VAL A 301 -1.60 4.98 9.65
N PHE A 302 -0.83 6.06 9.73
CA PHE A 302 -0.09 6.47 10.94
C PHE A 302 -1.03 6.79 12.11
N SER A 303 -2.11 7.52 11.83
CA SER A 303 -3.10 7.95 12.82
C SER A 303 -4.01 6.81 13.30
N THR A 304 -4.30 5.83 12.45
CA THR A 304 -5.30 4.79 12.72
C THR A 304 -4.70 3.53 13.35
N LEU A 305 -3.45 3.18 13.01
CA LEU A 305 -2.81 1.93 13.44
C LEU A 305 -2.82 1.69 14.97
N PRO A 306 -2.55 2.68 15.84
CA PRO A 306 -2.52 2.43 17.29
C PRO A 306 -3.88 2.01 17.84
N THR A 307 -4.96 2.62 17.35
CA THR A 307 -6.33 2.25 17.72
C THR A 307 -6.69 0.85 17.21
N PHE A 308 -6.18 0.45 16.03
CA PHE A 308 -6.30 -0.93 15.58
C PHE A 308 -5.57 -1.91 16.51
N LEU A 309 -4.34 -1.62 16.94
CA LEU A 309 -3.60 -2.50 17.85
C LEU A 309 -4.27 -2.58 19.23
N ARG A 310 -4.86 -1.50 19.74
CA ARG A 310 -5.71 -1.56 20.94
C ARG A 310 -6.91 -2.48 20.78
N LYS A 311 -7.58 -2.44 19.62
CA LYS A 311 -8.67 -3.37 19.31
C LYS A 311 -8.17 -4.82 19.35
N ILE A 312 -6.94 -5.09 18.90
CA ILE A 312 -6.35 -6.43 19.03
C ILE A 312 -6.13 -6.81 20.50
N ASP A 313 -5.61 -5.89 21.32
CA ASP A 313 -5.46 -6.13 22.77
C ASP A 313 -6.79 -6.46 23.44
N GLU A 314 -7.87 -5.72 23.10
CA GLU A 314 -9.22 -5.99 23.58
C GLU A 314 -9.70 -7.38 23.13
N ILE A 315 -9.49 -7.74 21.87
CA ILE A 315 -9.82 -9.07 21.35
C ILE A 315 -9.07 -10.17 22.11
N LEU A 316 -7.78 -10.00 22.38
CA LEU A 316 -6.99 -10.97 23.15
C LEU A 316 -7.52 -11.09 24.58
N ASN A 317 -7.82 -9.96 25.22
CA ASN A 317 -8.38 -9.90 26.56
C ASN A 317 -9.78 -10.55 26.66
N ASP A 318 -10.64 -10.41 25.63
CA ASP A 318 -11.95 -11.09 25.55
C ASP A 318 -11.84 -12.61 25.70
N PHE A 319 -10.71 -13.20 25.27
CA PHE A 319 -10.42 -14.63 25.41
C PHE A 319 -9.49 -14.96 26.60
N GLY A 320 -9.18 -13.97 27.45
CA GLY A 320 -8.30 -14.12 28.61
C GLY A 320 -6.83 -14.36 28.24
N MET A 321 -6.36 -13.75 27.15
CA MET A 321 -4.95 -13.70 26.76
C MET A 321 -4.35 -12.33 27.11
N GLU A 322 -3.03 -12.28 27.28
CA GLU A 322 -2.30 -11.02 27.51
C GLU A 322 -2.39 -10.08 26.30
N PRO A 323 -2.25 -8.75 26.48
CA PRO A 323 -2.15 -7.82 25.36
C PRO A 323 -0.87 -8.05 24.56
N LEU A 324 -0.79 -7.40 23.39
CA LEU A 324 0.43 -7.42 22.60
C LEU A 324 1.58 -6.72 23.35
N PRO A 325 2.81 -7.23 23.27
CA PRO A 325 3.97 -6.54 23.83
C PRO A 325 4.08 -5.09 23.31
N PRO A 326 4.56 -4.12 24.11
CA PRO A 326 4.50 -2.69 23.74
C PRO A 326 5.16 -2.34 22.40
N THR A 327 6.28 -2.99 22.08
CA THR A 327 7.02 -2.79 20.82
C THR A 327 6.56 -3.70 19.70
N LYS A 328 5.67 -4.67 19.98
CA LYS A 328 5.21 -5.59 18.95
C LYS A 328 4.25 -4.88 18.01
N THR A 329 4.59 -4.94 16.73
CA THR A 329 3.75 -4.44 15.65
C THR A 329 3.48 -5.56 14.67
N LEU A 330 2.22 -5.76 14.32
CA LEU A 330 1.82 -6.78 13.33
C LEU A 330 2.09 -6.31 11.89
N PHE A 331 2.24 -4.99 11.68
CA PHE A 331 2.39 -4.38 10.36
C PHE A 331 3.64 -3.51 10.29
N LYS A 332 4.39 -3.69 9.21
CA LYS A 332 5.49 -2.82 8.76
C LYS A 332 5.15 -2.26 7.38
N TYR A 333 5.83 -1.20 7.00
CA TYR A 333 5.61 -0.54 5.73
C TYR A 333 6.92 -0.37 4.98
N SER A 334 6.86 -0.68 3.69
CA SER A 334 7.94 -0.44 2.76
C SER A 334 7.40 0.29 1.53
N SER A 335 8.28 0.86 0.71
CA SER A 335 7.92 1.63 -0.48
C SER A 335 8.84 1.27 -1.64
N TRP A 336 8.26 1.18 -2.84
CA TRP A 336 9.01 1.20 -4.10
C TRP A 336 9.12 2.60 -4.70
N VAL A 337 8.34 3.56 -4.20
CA VAL A 337 8.24 4.89 -4.75
C VAL A 337 9.54 5.64 -4.42
N GLY A 338 10.33 5.95 -5.44
CA GLY A 338 11.67 6.55 -5.31
C GLY A 338 12.83 5.55 -5.29
N GLY A 339 12.57 4.24 -5.26
CA GLY A 339 13.59 3.18 -5.24
C GLY A 339 13.54 2.23 -6.44
N ASP A 340 12.34 1.98 -6.98
CA ASP A 340 12.16 1.14 -8.16
C ASP A 340 12.45 1.91 -9.46
N ARG A 341 13.58 1.53 -10.07
CA ARG A 341 14.18 2.11 -11.27
C ARG A 341 14.13 1.17 -12.47
N ASP A 342 13.50 0.00 -12.36
CA ASP A 342 13.34 -0.94 -13.48
C ASP A 342 12.58 -0.26 -14.63
N GLY A 343 13.34 0.00 -15.71
CA GLY A 343 12.89 0.73 -16.88
C GLY A 343 12.38 2.15 -16.58
N ASN A 344 12.79 2.78 -15.48
CA ASN A 344 12.44 4.16 -15.18
C ASN A 344 13.71 5.01 -15.00
N PRO A 345 14.19 5.67 -16.07
CA PRO A 345 15.43 6.46 -16.00
C PRO A 345 15.29 7.72 -15.13
N TYR A 346 14.07 8.12 -14.75
CA TYR A 346 13.86 9.29 -13.89
C TYR A 346 14.09 8.98 -12.41
N VAL A 347 14.16 7.70 -12.01
CA VAL A 347 14.53 7.30 -10.64
C VAL A 347 16.04 7.10 -10.59
N THR A 348 16.75 8.20 -10.34
CA THR A 348 18.22 8.22 -10.21
C THR A 348 18.66 7.97 -8.78
N ALA A 349 19.96 7.74 -8.56
CA ALA A 349 20.55 7.66 -7.22
C ALA A 349 20.17 8.88 -6.33
N LYS A 350 20.17 10.09 -6.92
CA LYS A 350 19.73 11.32 -6.24
C LYS A 350 18.27 11.26 -5.80
N VAL A 351 17.36 10.74 -6.63
CA VAL A 351 15.94 10.58 -6.27
C VAL A 351 15.80 9.61 -5.10
N THR A 352 16.53 8.51 -5.08
CA THR A 352 16.56 7.57 -3.96
C THR A 352 16.97 8.25 -2.66
N ARG A 353 18.06 9.03 -2.66
CA ARG A 353 18.49 9.83 -1.51
C ARG A 353 17.42 10.82 -1.05
N LEU A 354 16.87 11.61 -1.97
CA LEU A 354 15.82 12.59 -1.66
C LEU A 354 14.57 11.93 -1.08
N SER A 355 14.22 10.74 -1.56
CA SER A 355 13.07 9.97 -1.09
C SER A 355 13.23 9.60 0.38
N VAL A 356 14.36 8.99 0.75
CA VAL A 356 14.66 8.64 2.14
C VAL A 356 14.73 9.87 3.04
N ILE A 357 15.37 10.96 2.59
CA ILE A 357 15.44 12.19 3.40
C ILE A 357 14.05 12.77 3.65
N ASN A 358 13.19 12.83 2.63
CA ASN A 358 11.82 13.30 2.76
C ASN A 358 11.03 12.43 3.76
N MET A 359 11.16 11.11 3.64
CA MET A 359 10.56 10.14 4.55
C MET A 359 11.00 10.34 6.01
N ARG A 360 12.30 10.55 6.24
CA ARG A 360 12.86 10.83 7.57
C ARG A 360 12.39 12.16 8.16
N LEU A 361 12.36 13.21 7.34
CA LEU A 361 11.84 14.52 7.76
C LEU A 361 10.36 14.43 8.16
N ARG A 362 9.54 13.69 7.40
CA ARG A 362 8.14 13.43 7.73
C ARG A 362 7.98 12.64 9.03
N ALA A 363 8.71 11.54 9.19
CA ALA A 363 8.72 10.75 10.42
C ALA A 363 9.05 11.64 11.64
N CYS A 364 10.12 12.42 11.51
CA CYS A 364 10.60 13.29 12.58
C CYS A 364 9.55 14.35 12.97
N ASN A 365 8.88 14.98 12.01
CA ASN A 365 7.84 15.97 12.29
C ASN A 365 6.62 15.33 12.99
N LEU A 366 6.21 14.13 12.58
CA LEU A 366 5.10 13.41 13.19
C LEU A 366 5.42 13.01 14.64
N PHE A 367 6.60 12.45 14.88
CA PHE A 367 7.03 12.10 16.23
C PHE A 367 7.26 13.33 17.10
N LEU A 368 7.76 14.43 16.53
CA LEU A 368 7.92 15.69 17.27
C LEU A 368 6.57 16.16 17.83
N HIS A 369 5.53 16.18 16.98
CA HIS A 369 4.18 16.53 17.41
C HIS A 369 3.64 15.59 18.51
N LYS A 370 3.86 14.27 18.36
CA LYS A 370 3.43 13.28 19.34
C LYS A 370 4.16 13.38 20.68
N ILE A 371 5.46 13.68 20.66
CA ILE A 371 6.24 13.93 21.88
C ILE A 371 5.77 15.22 22.56
N GLU A 372 5.43 16.26 21.80
CA GLU A 372 4.86 17.50 22.35
C GLU A 372 3.50 17.25 23.01
N GLU A 373 2.61 16.46 22.41
CA GLU A 373 1.36 16.01 23.04
C GLU A 373 1.63 15.26 24.35
N LEU A 374 2.57 14.31 24.36
CA LEU A 374 2.95 13.54 25.55
C LEU A 374 3.47 14.42 26.71
N MET A 375 4.18 15.50 26.40
CA MET A 375 4.65 16.43 27.44
C MET A 375 3.49 17.09 28.20
N TYR A 376 2.36 17.31 27.54
CA TYR A 376 1.14 17.80 28.18
C TYR A 376 0.39 16.69 28.93
N GLU A 377 0.28 15.51 28.32
CA GLU A 377 -0.52 14.39 28.84
C GLU A 377 0.08 13.73 30.09
N ILE A 378 1.40 13.77 30.26
CA ILE A 378 2.10 13.17 31.41
C ILE A 378 2.71 14.28 32.31
N PRO A 379 1.90 15.01 33.11
CA PRO A 379 2.38 15.97 34.10
C PRO A 379 2.88 15.30 35.40
N VAL A 380 3.02 13.97 35.40
CA VAL A 380 3.24 13.18 36.62
C VAL A 380 4.61 13.49 37.22
N ILE A 381 4.60 13.84 38.50
CA ILE A 381 5.81 13.88 39.32
C ILE A 381 6.19 12.44 39.69
N SER A 382 7.46 12.09 39.51
CA SER A 382 7.95 10.74 39.77
C SER A 382 9.21 10.77 40.63
N ALA A 383 9.33 9.78 41.51
CA ALA A 383 10.55 9.48 42.26
C ALA A 383 11.14 8.11 41.86
N HIS A 384 10.68 7.52 40.75
CA HIS A 384 11.10 6.19 40.32
C HIS A 384 12.63 6.15 40.07
N GLU A 385 13.34 5.33 40.83
CA GLU A 385 14.80 5.36 40.94
C GLU A 385 15.50 5.14 39.58
N LYS A 386 15.08 4.11 38.82
CA LYS A 386 15.66 3.86 37.48
C LYS A 386 15.49 5.04 36.52
N LEU A 387 14.30 5.66 36.52
CA LEU A 387 14.01 6.81 35.67
C LEU A 387 14.79 8.05 36.12
N LYS A 388 14.88 8.28 37.43
CA LYS A 388 15.69 9.36 38.00
C LYS A 388 17.15 9.22 37.62
N ASN A 389 17.74 8.04 37.84
CA ASN A 389 19.11 7.72 37.48
C ASN A 389 19.35 7.90 35.97
N TYR A 390 18.40 7.51 35.12
CA TYR A 390 18.51 7.73 33.67
C TYR A 390 18.52 9.22 33.33
N VAL A 391 17.56 10.00 33.86
CA VAL A 391 17.41 11.44 33.58
C VAL A 391 18.61 12.25 34.08
N GLU A 392 19.18 11.91 35.25
CA GLU A 392 20.35 12.59 35.80
C GLU A 392 21.63 12.32 35.01
N ASN A 393 21.70 11.21 34.27
CA ASN A 393 22.83 10.85 33.41
C ASN A 393 22.68 11.32 31.95
N LEU A 394 21.58 11.99 31.60
CA LEU A 394 21.39 12.53 30.26
C LEU A 394 22.43 13.62 29.94
N PRO A 395 22.90 13.69 28.68
CA PRO A 395 23.78 14.78 28.26
C PRO A 395 23.10 16.13 28.45
N ASP A 396 23.87 17.11 28.93
CA ASP A 396 23.42 18.50 28.93
C ASP A 396 23.35 19.01 27.48
N ILE A 397 22.13 19.13 26.99
CA ILE A 397 21.80 19.63 25.65
C ILE A 397 21.15 21.01 25.70
N GLU A 398 21.18 21.70 26.84
CA GLU A 398 20.64 23.06 26.95
C GLU A 398 21.37 24.04 26.05
N PHE A 399 22.64 23.77 25.69
CA PHE A 399 23.39 24.55 24.70
C PHE A 399 22.76 24.56 23.30
N TYR A 400 21.92 23.56 22.97
CA TYR A 400 21.21 23.51 21.69
C TYR A 400 20.04 24.52 21.65
N VAL A 401 19.58 24.96 22.83
CA VAL A 401 18.46 25.91 23.01
C VAL A 401 18.95 27.28 23.51
N LYS A 402 20.04 27.33 24.28
CA LYS A 402 20.62 28.56 24.84
C LYS A 402 21.46 29.30 23.80
N PRO A 403 21.39 30.65 23.77
CA PRO A 403 22.26 31.46 22.93
C PRO A 403 23.72 31.23 23.32
N THR A 404 24.60 31.09 22.34
CA THR A 404 26.04 31.36 22.51
C THR A 404 26.19 32.77 23.09
N SER A 405 26.81 32.85 24.28
CA SER A 405 27.09 34.02 25.12
C SER A 405 25.94 34.54 26.01
N TYR A 406 25.86 33.96 27.22
CA TYR A 406 25.08 34.47 28.35
C TYR A 406 25.72 35.72 29.01
N ASP A 407 26.97 36.06 28.66
CA ASP A 407 27.71 37.18 29.28
C ASP A 407 27.45 38.56 28.66
N SER A 408 26.71 38.66 27.55
CA SER A 408 26.48 39.93 26.82
C SER A 408 25.08 40.52 27.01
N LEU A 409 24.40 40.20 28.11
CA LEU A 409 23.00 40.61 28.35
C LEU A 409 22.81 42.03 28.92
N ASN A 410 23.88 42.80 29.14
CA ASN A 410 23.74 44.13 29.76
C ASN A 410 23.84 45.33 28.82
N ASN A 411 24.01 45.17 27.51
CA ASN A 411 23.88 46.31 26.60
C ASN A 411 23.54 45.86 25.18
N SER A 412 22.50 46.48 24.62
CA SER A 412 21.92 46.29 23.27
C SER A 412 21.05 45.04 23.09
N GLY A 413 19.75 45.27 22.91
CA GLY A 413 18.73 44.25 22.72
C GLY A 413 18.92 43.48 21.41
N CYS A 414 19.65 42.37 21.48
CA CYS A 414 19.61 41.32 20.48
C CYS A 414 18.95 40.09 21.10
N ILE A 415 17.63 40.05 20.99
CA ILE A 415 16.81 38.84 21.14
C ILE A 415 17.33 37.84 20.10
N THR A 416 17.26 36.55 20.42
CA THR A 416 17.43 35.46 19.44
C THR A 416 16.85 35.86 18.09
N SER A 417 17.53 35.59 16.97
CA SER A 417 16.91 35.80 15.66
C SER A 417 15.66 34.92 15.45
N ASP A 418 15.37 34.00 16.38
CA ASP A 418 14.11 33.30 16.51
C ASP A 418 13.39 33.70 17.82
N ALA A 419 12.55 34.74 17.75
CA ALA A 419 11.73 35.23 18.87
C ALA A 419 10.69 34.20 19.38
N THR A 420 10.57 33.03 18.72
CA THR A 420 9.57 32.01 19.06
C THR A 420 9.99 31.05 20.17
N VAL A 421 11.25 31.04 20.60
CA VAL A 421 11.72 30.11 21.66
C VAL A 421 11.00 30.38 22.98
N GLY A 422 10.84 31.65 23.36
CA GLY A 422 10.05 32.05 24.54
C GLY A 422 8.53 31.86 24.37
N LEU A 423 8.06 31.64 23.15
CA LEU A 423 6.65 31.34 22.83
C LEU A 423 6.38 29.83 22.80
N ARG A 424 7.42 28.98 22.85
CA ARG A 424 7.29 27.52 22.81
C ARG A 424 7.19 26.94 24.22
N PRO A 425 6.08 26.26 24.56
CA PRO A 425 5.89 25.65 25.87
C PRO A 425 6.98 24.63 26.23
N PHE A 426 7.34 24.59 27.52
CA PHE A 426 8.37 23.70 28.08
C PHE A 426 9.78 23.86 27.49
N MET A 427 10.07 24.96 26.77
CA MET A 427 11.43 25.33 26.36
C MET A 427 12.17 26.13 27.44
N GLY A 428 11.45 26.58 28.48
CA GLY A 428 11.99 27.17 29.70
C GLY A 428 12.21 26.13 30.80
N PHE A 429 12.10 26.57 32.06
CA PHE A 429 12.31 25.71 33.23
C PHE A 429 11.28 24.56 33.30
N ILE A 430 11.76 23.34 33.52
CA ILE A 430 10.99 22.15 33.88
C ILE A 430 11.45 21.72 35.27
N SER A 431 10.52 21.42 36.18
CA SER A 431 10.86 21.07 37.56
C SER A 431 11.71 19.80 37.64
N GLU A 432 12.62 19.73 38.61
CA GLU A 432 13.51 18.57 38.81
C GLU A 432 12.74 17.26 39.06
N TYR A 433 11.55 17.37 39.65
CA TYR A 433 10.64 16.27 39.98
C TYR A 433 9.79 15.78 38.80
N GLU A 434 9.71 16.54 37.71
CA GLU A 434 8.96 16.17 36.50
C GLU A 434 9.81 15.28 35.57
N LEU A 435 10.28 14.14 36.10
CA LEU A 435 11.23 13.25 35.41
C LEU A 435 10.77 12.84 34.00
N TYR A 436 9.48 12.53 33.83
CA TYR A 436 8.91 12.19 32.53
C TYR A 436 9.01 13.35 31.52
N ARG A 437 8.67 14.58 31.93
CA ARG A 437 8.75 15.76 31.07
C ARG A 437 10.19 16.14 30.73
N ARG A 438 11.13 15.98 31.67
CA ARG A 438 12.56 16.21 31.42
C ARG A 438 13.09 15.23 30.37
N LEU A 439 12.71 13.95 30.46
CA LEU A 439 13.07 12.95 29.46
C LEU A 439 12.44 13.25 28.08
N LEU A 440 11.14 13.54 28.03
CA LEU A 440 10.46 13.93 26.80
C LEU A 440 11.04 15.21 26.18
N HIS A 441 11.44 16.18 27.02
CA HIS A 441 12.13 17.38 26.57
C HIS A 441 13.45 17.05 25.88
N HIS A 442 14.23 16.12 26.45
CA HIS A 442 15.46 15.64 25.85
C HIS A 442 15.20 14.96 24.49
N ILE A 443 14.18 14.11 24.42
CA ILE A 443 13.76 13.46 23.16
C ILE A 443 13.37 14.51 22.12
N ARG A 444 12.59 15.52 22.51
CA ARG A 444 12.12 16.62 21.66
C ARG A 444 13.29 17.40 21.05
N ILE A 445 14.29 17.79 21.84
CA ILE A 445 15.44 18.53 21.32
C ILE A 445 16.23 17.70 20.31
N ARG A 446 16.45 16.41 20.60
CA ARG A 446 17.14 15.51 19.65
C ARG A 446 16.34 15.31 18.36
N LEU A 447 15.01 15.26 18.41
CA LEU A 447 14.16 15.25 17.22
C LEU A 447 14.33 16.54 16.40
N ILE A 448 14.33 17.70 17.05
CA ILE A 448 14.61 18.99 16.37
C ILE A 448 15.98 18.96 15.68
N ALA A 449 17.02 18.49 16.38
CA ALA A 449 18.36 18.35 15.81
C ALA A 449 18.41 17.37 14.62
N THR A 450 17.66 16.26 14.71
CA THR A 450 17.52 15.28 13.63
C THR A 450 16.89 15.91 12.39
N ARG A 451 15.79 16.65 12.56
CA ARG A 451 15.12 17.38 11.47
C ARG A 451 16.08 18.38 10.82
N ASP A 452 16.73 19.22 11.63
CA ASP A 452 17.60 20.28 11.14
C ASP A 452 18.83 19.70 10.42
N TYR A 453 19.39 18.58 10.90
CA TYR A 453 20.45 17.83 10.22
C TYR A 453 20.04 17.40 8.80
N TYR A 454 18.86 16.82 8.65
CA TYR A 454 18.38 16.38 7.34
C TYR A 454 18.01 17.55 6.41
N LEU A 455 17.53 18.68 6.95
CA LEU A 455 17.33 19.91 6.18
C LEU A 455 18.66 20.48 5.66
N ASP A 456 19.71 20.50 6.49
CA ASP A 456 21.05 20.90 6.04
C ASP A 456 21.57 19.96 4.94
N ALA A 457 21.36 18.65 5.10
CA ALA A 457 21.77 17.63 4.13
C ALA A 457 21.08 17.77 2.76
N LEU A 458 19.96 18.49 2.66
CA LEU A 458 19.28 18.83 1.40
C LEU A 458 19.88 20.06 0.70
N ASN A 459 20.39 21.03 1.46
CA ASN A 459 20.78 22.36 0.94
C ASN A 459 22.25 22.46 0.48
N PHE A 460 23.05 21.39 0.62
CA PHE A 460 24.49 21.28 0.35
C PHE A 460 25.40 22.20 1.19
N GLY A 461 26.25 21.55 2.01
CA GLY A 461 27.40 22.13 2.71
C GLY A 461 27.56 21.55 4.11
N HIS A 462 28.66 20.83 4.37
CA HIS A 462 29.06 20.49 5.74
C HIS A 462 29.43 21.78 6.47
N SER A 463 28.52 22.29 7.30
CA SER A 463 28.80 23.38 8.23
C SER A 463 29.15 22.81 9.62
N VAL A 464 29.86 23.57 10.45
CA VAL A 464 30.15 23.18 11.85
C VAL A 464 28.86 22.92 12.65
N ASN A 465 27.77 23.62 12.33
CA ASN A 465 26.45 23.36 12.91
C ASN A 465 25.89 22.00 12.46
N SER A 466 26.17 21.56 11.23
CA SER A 466 25.76 20.25 10.71
C SER A 466 26.43 19.10 11.48
N GLU A 467 27.68 19.24 11.93
CA GLU A 467 28.35 18.21 12.74
C GLU A 467 27.75 18.06 14.14
N THR A 468 27.42 19.17 14.80
CA THR A 468 26.77 19.16 16.12
C THR A 468 25.35 18.57 16.01
N ARG A 469 24.60 18.97 14.98
CA ARG A 469 23.27 18.41 14.68
C ARG A 469 23.36 16.93 14.36
N ARG A 470 24.37 16.51 13.58
CA ARG A 470 24.65 15.10 13.30
C ARG A 470 24.90 14.31 14.57
N ALA A 471 25.72 14.80 15.50
CA ALA A 471 25.99 14.11 16.76
C ALA A 471 24.74 13.91 17.62
N LEU A 472 23.83 14.89 17.64
CA LEU A 472 22.57 14.83 18.41
C LEU A 472 21.45 14.03 17.71
N ALA A 473 21.53 13.89 16.39
CA ALA A 473 20.49 13.25 15.59
C ALA A 473 20.26 11.78 15.98
N TYR A 474 19.03 11.32 15.79
CA TYR A 474 18.67 9.92 15.90
C TYR A 474 19.12 9.16 14.65
N HIS A 475 19.89 8.09 14.85
CA HIS A 475 20.41 7.24 13.76
C HIS A 475 19.75 5.86 13.73
N SER A 476 19.16 5.42 14.84
CA SER A 476 18.41 4.17 14.94
C SER A 476 17.11 4.36 15.70
N THR A 477 16.12 3.54 15.37
CA THR A 477 14.80 3.55 16.01
C THR A 477 14.88 3.15 17.48
N GLU A 478 15.85 2.31 17.83
CA GLU A 478 16.11 1.89 19.22
C GLU A 478 16.47 3.08 20.13
N GLN A 479 17.21 4.08 19.63
CA GLN A 479 17.64 5.24 20.43
C GLN A 479 16.48 6.10 20.94
N ILE A 480 15.33 6.07 20.25
CA ILE A 480 14.12 6.78 20.68
C ILE A 480 13.17 5.85 21.45
N LEU A 481 13.15 4.54 21.14
CA LEU A 481 12.31 3.57 21.84
C LEU A 481 12.79 3.27 23.27
N GLU A 482 14.10 3.11 23.48
CA GLU A 482 14.68 2.80 24.79
C GLU A 482 14.16 3.74 25.91
N PRO A 483 14.26 5.08 25.79
CA PRO A 483 13.76 5.96 26.84
C PRO A 483 12.24 5.93 26.99
N LEU A 484 11.48 5.72 25.92
CA LEU A 484 10.01 5.62 25.99
C LEU A 484 9.54 4.33 26.67
N ILE A 485 10.23 3.21 26.42
CA ILE A 485 9.97 1.93 27.10
C ILE A 485 10.33 2.04 28.58
N LEU A 486 11.42 2.74 28.92
CA LEU A 486 11.76 3.03 30.32
C LEU A 486 10.64 3.81 31.01
N MET A 487 10.06 4.82 30.36
CA MET A 487 8.91 5.55 30.89
C MET A 487 7.69 4.65 31.07
N TYR A 488 7.40 3.79 30.09
CA TYR A 488 6.28 2.85 30.14
C TYR A 488 6.43 1.90 31.32
N ASN A 489 7.60 1.27 31.47
CA ASN A 489 7.88 0.36 32.58
C ASN A 489 7.83 1.08 33.94
N ALA A 490 8.34 2.31 34.04
CA ALA A 490 8.27 3.08 35.28
C ALA A 490 6.83 3.38 35.72
N LEU A 491 5.90 3.58 34.78
CA LEU A 491 4.47 3.77 35.06
C LEU A 491 3.77 2.47 35.47
N GLU A 492 4.17 1.34 34.88
CA GLU A 492 3.67 0.00 35.26
C GLU A 492 4.21 -0.44 36.64
N ASP A 493 5.51 -0.28 36.89
CA ASP A 493 6.18 -0.63 38.16
C ASP A 493 5.58 0.18 39.32
N TYR A 494 5.36 1.49 39.13
CA TYR A 494 4.73 2.35 40.14
C TYR A 494 3.32 1.84 40.53
N ASP A 495 2.57 1.30 39.57
CA ASP A 495 1.26 0.72 39.85
C ASP A 495 1.35 -0.62 40.60
N GLN A 496 2.33 -1.46 40.24
CA GLN A 496 2.58 -2.73 40.94
C GLN A 496 2.97 -2.48 42.41
N GLU A 497 3.83 -1.51 42.68
CA GLU A 497 4.22 -1.11 44.03
C GLU A 497 3.01 -0.70 44.88
N ILE A 498 2.11 0.14 44.32
CA ILE A 498 0.86 0.51 44.99
C ILE A 498 0.01 -0.74 45.27
N LYS A 499 -0.17 -1.65 44.31
CA LYS A 499 -0.96 -2.88 44.55
C LYS A 499 -0.36 -3.76 45.65
N THR A 500 0.96 -3.93 45.68
CA THR A 500 1.62 -4.73 46.72
C THR A 500 1.51 -4.10 48.10
N ASN A 501 1.59 -2.78 48.19
CA ASN A 501 1.55 -2.04 49.45
C ASN A 501 0.14 -1.86 50.03
N PHE A 502 -0.91 -2.06 49.22
CA PHE A 502 -2.31 -1.81 49.60
C PHE A 502 -3.22 -3.04 49.35
N LYS A 503 -2.69 -4.26 49.57
CA LYS A 503 -3.34 -5.57 49.30
C LYS A 503 -4.80 -5.73 49.78
N ASP A 504 -5.23 -4.99 50.79
CA ASP A 504 -6.57 -5.08 51.39
C ASP A 504 -7.44 -3.82 51.17
N GLY A 505 -7.04 -2.90 50.29
CA GLY A 505 -7.71 -1.61 50.10
C GLY A 505 -7.60 -0.65 51.31
N LEU A 506 -6.80 -1.02 52.31
CA LEU A 506 -6.58 -0.25 53.54
C LEU A 506 -5.43 0.75 53.35
N LEU A 507 -5.67 2.02 53.69
CA LEU A 507 -4.61 3.03 53.77
C LEU A 507 -3.63 2.71 54.92
N PRO A 508 -2.31 2.75 54.71
CA PRO A 508 -1.29 2.46 55.72
C PRO A 508 -1.55 3.22 57.03
N GLY A 509 -1.67 2.49 58.14
CA GLY A 509 -1.93 3.08 59.46
C GLY A 509 -3.37 3.48 59.74
N THR A 510 -4.33 3.15 58.86
CA THR A 510 -5.75 3.45 59.05
C THR A 510 -6.63 2.20 58.90
N LYS A 511 -7.86 2.26 59.44
CA LYS A 511 -8.91 1.25 59.18
C LYS A 511 -9.80 1.63 57.97
N ILE A 512 -9.39 2.62 57.17
CA ILE A 512 -10.20 3.14 56.07
C ILE A 512 -9.96 2.25 54.85
N SER A 513 -10.99 1.48 54.49
CA SER A 513 -11.06 0.72 53.25
C SER A 513 -11.47 1.65 52.10
N VAL A 514 -10.67 1.67 51.05
CA VAL A 514 -10.91 2.41 49.81
C VAL A 514 -11.12 1.38 48.69
N PRO A 515 -12.38 1.01 48.36
CA PRO A 515 -12.67 -0.13 47.49
C PRO A 515 -12.06 -0.05 46.08
N TRP A 516 -11.89 1.17 45.54
CA TRP A 516 -11.27 1.37 44.23
C TRP A 516 -9.75 1.17 44.22
N ILE A 517 -9.09 1.13 45.38
CA ILE A 517 -7.64 0.85 45.45
C ILE A 517 -7.38 -0.66 45.23
N SER A 518 -8.26 -1.53 45.71
CA SER A 518 -8.15 -2.99 45.54
C SER A 518 -8.77 -3.51 44.24
N GLU A 519 -9.80 -2.85 43.70
CA GLU A 519 -10.47 -3.27 42.46
C GLU A 519 -10.00 -2.54 41.20
N SER A 520 -9.24 -1.43 41.30
CA SER A 520 -8.80 -0.74 40.09
C SER A 520 -7.64 -1.46 39.43
N SER A 521 -7.86 -1.86 38.19
CA SER A 521 -6.85 -1.69 37.16
C SER A 521 -6.48 -0.18 37.08
N SER A 522 -5.57 0.25 37.96
CA SER A 522 -4.49 1.25 37.80
C SER A 522 -4.80 2.64 37.25
N VAL A 523 -4.57 3.73 38.02
CA VAL A 523 -4.65 5.11 37.47
C VAL A 523 -3.37 5.48 36.70
N SER A 524 -2.18 5.16 37.21
CA SER A 524 -0.91 5.55 36.58
C SER A 524 -0.52 4.67 35.39
N ALA A 525 -0.69 3.35 35.48
CA ALA A 525 -0.41 2.47 34.33
C ALA A 525 -1.39 2.71 33.15
N LYS A 526 -2.59 3.23 33.42
CA LYS A 526 -3.50 3.71 32.36
C LYS A 526 -2.92 4.88 31.56
N LEU A 527 -2.10 5.74 32.17
CA LEU A 527 -1.36 6.79 31.44
C LEU A 527 -0.32 6.17 30.50
N GLY A 528 0.39 5.14 30.97
CA GLY A 528 1.35 4.40 30.15
C GLY A 528 0.70 3.68 28.95
N ARG A 529 -0.47 3.08 29.17
CA ARG A 529 -1.28 2.38 28.15
C ARG A 529 -2.09 3.31 27.24
N GLY A 530 -2.03 4.63 27.46
CA GLY A 530 -2.66 5.68 26.66
C GLY A 530 -1.79 6.11 25.48
N LEU A 531 -1.57 7.41 25.31
CA LEU A 531 -0.79 7.95 24.19
C LEU A 531 0.67 7.45 24.19
N LEU A 532 1.26 7.15 25.36
CA LEU A 532 2.65 6.67 25.41
C LEU A 532 2.80 5.34 24.66
N LEU A 533 1.91 4.38 24.92
CA LEU A 533 1.88 3.11 24.21
C LEU A 533 1.61 3.29 22.71
N ASP A 534 0.73 4.23 22.34
CA ASP A 534 0.48 4.56 20.93
C ASP A 534 1.75 5.05 20.24
N VAL A 535 2.50 5.94 20.88
CA VAL A 535 3.76 6.48 20.33
C VAL A 535 4.83 5.39 20.24
N ILE A 536 4.96 4.52 21.25
CA ILE A 536 5.86 3.35 21.20
C ILE A 536 5.50 2.45 20.01
N ARG A 537 4.22 2.16 19.80
CA ARG A 537 3.74 1.33 18.69
C ARG A 537 3.95 1.99 17.33
N GLN A 538 3.72 3.30 17.22
CA GLN A 538 3.98 4.08 16.01
C GLN A 538 5.47 4.07 15.65
N ILE A 539 6.33 4.42 16.60
CA ILE A 539 7.79 4.41 16.38
C ILE A 539 8.26 2.99 16.03
N SER A 540 7.73 1.97 16.70
CA SER A 540 8.05 0.58 16.38
C SER A 540 7.60 0.20 14.96
N ALA A 541 6.42 0.61 14.50
CA ALA A 541 5.87 0.23 13.19
C ALA A 541 6.55 0.97 12.03
N PHE A 542 6.79 2.27 12.22
CA PHE A 542 7.18 3.20 11.16
C PHE A 542 8.68 3.53 11.17
N GLY A 543 9.36 3.37 12.32
CA GLY A 543 10.76 3.71 12.50
C GLY A 543 11.06 5.19 12.18
N LEU A 544 12.34 5.54 12.08
CA LEU A 544 12.77 6.91 11.76
C LEU A 544 12.52 7.34 10.31
N SER A 545 11.97 6.45 9.46
CA SER A 545 11.79 6.71 8.03
C SER A 545 10.34 6.52 7.55
N LEU A 546 9.34 6.30 8.40
CA LEU A 546 7.96 5.93 8.04
C LEU A 546 7.81 4.60 7.26
N MET A 547 8.54 4.45 6.16
CA MET A 547 8.57 3.28 5.31
C MET A 547 10.02 2.97 4.95
N ARG A 548 10.34 1.68 4.79
CA ARG A 548 11.63 1.25 4.23
C ARG A 548 11.62 1.34 2.71
N LEU A 549 12.67 1.85 2.09
CA LEU A 549 12.76 1.95 0.64
C LEU A 549 13.40 0.70 0.03
N ASP A 550 12.62 -0.08 -0.73
CA ASP A 550 13.18 -1.14 -1.56
C ASP A 550 13.83 -0.54 -2.81
N ILE A 551 14.93 -1.15 -3.27
CA ILE A 551 15.59 -0.79 -4.52
C ILE A 551 15.34 -1.90 -5.53
N ARG A 552 14.93 -1.57 -6.76
CA ARG A 552 14.66 -2.56 -7.81
C ARG A 552 15.34 -2.20 -9.11
N GLN A 553 16.08 -3.13 -9.71
CA GLN A 553 16.77 -2.96 -11.00
C GLN A 553 16.79 -4.27 -11.80
N GLU A 554 16.85 -4.20 -13.14
CA GLU A 554 16.96 -5.38 -14.02
C GLU A 554 18.36 -6.00 -14.01
N ALA A 555 18.45 -7.33 -14.01
CA ALA A 555 19.70 -8.10 -13.97
C ALA A 555 20.69 -7.68 -15.08
N SER A 556 20.19 -7.41 -16.29
CA SER A 556 21.01 -7.02 -17.43
C SER A 556 21.76 -5.69 -17.25
N LYS A 557 21.31 -4.81 -16.35
CA LYS A 557 22.06 -3.57 -16.03
C LYS A 557 23.25 -3.87 -15.14
N HIS A 558 23.12 -4.79 -14.19
CA HIS A 558 24.23 -5.24 -13.33
C HIS A 558 25.29 -5.95 -14.16
N GLU A 559 24.88 -6.83 -15.07
CA GLU A 559 25.78 -7.54 -15.98
C GLU A 559 26.60 -6.57 -16.84
N LYS A 560 25.96 -5.58 -17.46
CA LYS A 560 26.64 -4.56 -18.28
C LYS A 560 27.63 -3.72 -17.47
N ALA A 561 27.27 -3.33 -16.25
CA ALA A 561 28.17 -2.60 -15.37
C ALA A 561 29.38 -3.46 -14.99
N MET A 562 29.16 -4.73 -14.63
CA MET A 562 30.23 -5.67 -14.28
C MET A 562 31.14 -5.94 -15.49
N ASP A 563 30.58 -6.06 -16.69
CA ASP A 563 31.32 -6.22 -17.94
C ASP A 563 32.22 -5.03 -18.27
N GLU A 564 31.70 -3.81 -18.12
CA GLU A 564 32.50 -2.59 -18.30
C GLU A 564 33.67 -2.55 -17.30
N ILE A 565 33.43 -2.92 -16.04
CA ILE A 565 34.47 -2.99 -15.00
C ILE A 565 35.51 -4.07 -15.34
N CYS A 566 35.09 -5.27 -15.74
CA CYS A 566 36.01 -6.37 -16.06
C CYS A 566 36.86 -6.09 -17.31
N ARG A 567 36.29 -5.43 -18.33
CA ARG A 567 37.02 -4.98 -19.51
C ARG A 567 38.06 -3.92 -19.15
N TYR A 568 37.69 -2.96 -18.31
CA TYR A 568 38.62 -1.93 -17.85
C TYR A 568 39.81 -2.53 -17.06
N LEU A 569 39.55 -3.54 -16.24
CA LEU A 569 40.58 -4.21 -15.43
C LEU A 569 41.35 -5.30 -16.19
N GLU A 570 41.12 -5.47 -17.50
CA GLU A 570 41.72 -6.50 -18.35
C GLU A 570 41.49 -7.94 -17.84
N ILE A 571 40.38 -8.16 -17.11
CA ILE A 571 39.95 -9.48 -16.63
C ILE A 571 39.24 -10.27 -17.75
N GLY A 572 38.61 -9.54 -18.68
CA GLY A 572 37.91 -10.07 -19.86
C GLY A 572 36.47 -9.57 -19.98
N ASN A 573 35.73 -10.15 -20.94
CA ASN A 573 34.33 -9.82 -21.20
C ASN A 573 33.42 -10.65 -20.30
N TYR A 574 33.02 -10.09 -19.16
CA TYR A 574 32.15 -10.77 -18.19
C TYR A 574 30.86 -11.28 -18.84
N SER A 575 30.24 -10.52 -19.75
CA SER A 575 28.97 -10.91 -20.39
C SER A 575 29.08 -12.22 -21.17
N GLU A 576 30.26 -12.50 -21.75
CA GLU A 576 30.56 -13.67 -22.56
C GLU A 576 31.02 -14.89 -21.74
N PHE A 577 31.25 -14.72 -20.43
CA PHE A 577 31.66 -15.83 -19.58
C PHE A 577 30.52 -16.87 -19.46
N PRO A 578 30.86 -18.19 -19.50
CA PRO A 578 29.94 -19.24 -19.07
C PRO A 578 29.45 -19.00 -17.64
N GLU A 579 28.26 -19.51 -17.32
CA GLU A 579 27.62 -19.29 -16.01
C GLU A 579 28.50 -19.75 -14.85
N GLU A 580 29.15 -20.91 -14.98
CA GLU A 580 30.06 -21.45 -13.96
C GLU A 580 31.26 -20.52 -13.73
N LYS A 581 31.82 -19.95 -14.82
CA LYS A 581 32.93 -19.00 -14.75
C LYS A 581 32.49 -17.67 -14.13
N LYS A 582 31.26 -17.21 -14.39
CA LYS A 582 30.68 -16.02 -13.72
C LYS A 582 30.57 -16.26 -12.23
N GLN A 583 30.02 -17.40 -11.80
CA GLN A 583 29.89 -17.76 -10.40
C GLN A 583 31.25 -17.84 -9.70
N GLU A 584 32.22 -18.54 -10.30
CA GLU A 584 33.59 -18.66 -9.76
C GLU A 584 34.24 -17.28 -9.57
N PHE A 585 34.20 -16.43 -10.61
CA PHE A 585 34.72 -15.07 -10.57
C PHE A 585 34.08 -14.25 -9.44
N LEU A 586 32.75 -14.22 -9.36
CA LEU A 586 32.01 -13.44 -8.36
C LEU A 586 32.26 -13.95 -6.94
N LEU A 587 32.32 -15.27 -6.72
CA LEU A 587 32.64 -15.85 -5.42
C LEU A 587 34.06 -15.53 -4.99
N ASN A 588 35.02 -15.53 -5.92
CA ASN A 588 36.39 -15.08 -5.65
C ASN A 588 36.43 -13.60 -5.26
N CYS A 589 35.67 -12.75 -5.96
CA CYS A 589 35.48 -11.35 -5.57
C CYS A 589 34.87 -11.22 -4.18
N LEU A 590 33.85 -12.01 -3.84
CA LEU A 590 33.19 -11.98 -2.53
C LEU A 590 34.09 -12.45 -1.38
N LYS A 591 35.03 -13.35 -1.63
CA LYS A 591 36.04 -13.81 -0.66
C LYS A 591 37.24 -12.86 -0.54
N SER A 592 37.62 -12.17 -1.62
CA SER A 592 38.79 -11.29 -1.68
C SER A 592 38.68 -10.07 -0.76
N LYS A 593 39.76 -9.62 -0.10
CA LYS A 593 39.75 -8.33 0.63
C LYS A 593 40.11 -7.14 -0.27
N ARG A 594 40.61 -7.40 -1.48
CA ARG A 594 41.00 -6.37 -2.45
C ARG A 594 39.73 -5.78 -3.09
N PRO A 595 39.55 -4.45 -3.07
CA PRO A 595 38.47 -3.79 -3.81
C PRO A 595 38.56 -4.08 -5.31
N LEU A 596 37.42 -4.36 -5.92
CA LEU A 596 37.28 -4.59 -7.36
C LEU A 596 37.16 -3.26 -8.12
N ILE A 597 36.40 -2.30 -7.60
CA ILE A 597 36.00 -1.10 -8.35
C ILE A 597 37.00 0.05 -8.08
N PRO A 598 37.74 0.56 -9.09
CA PRO A 598 38.65 1.68 -8.90
C PRO A 598 37.92 2.98 -8.54
N TYR A 599 38.52 3.77 -7.63
CA TYR A 599 37.99 5.05 -7.19
C TYR A 599 38.33 6.16 -8.22
N ARG A 600 37.33 6.97 -8.64
CA ARG A 600 37.46 8.13 -9.56
C ARG A 600 37.77 7.80 -11.04
N LEU A 601 36.98 6.91 -11.65
CA LEU A 601 36.95 6.73 -13.10
C LEU A 601 35.65 7.27 -13.72
N ASN A 602 35.74 7.67 -14.99
CA ASN A 602 34.59 8.09 -15.77
C ASN A 602 33.95 6.87 -16.45
N TRP A 603 33.04 6.20 -15.73
CA TRP A 603 32.21 5.14 -16.29
C TRP A 603 31.14 5.68 -17.24
N SER A 604 30.55 4.81 -18.05
CA SER A 604 29.36 5.14 -18.82
C SER A 604 28.22 5.63 -17.92
N LYS A 605 27.31 6.47 -18.43
CA LYS A 605 26.18 7.00 -17.65
C LYS A 605 25.33 5.91 -16.99
N GLU A 606 25.14 4.77 -17.66
CA GLU A 606 24.38 3.66 -17.10
C GLU A 606 25.12 2.98 -15.94
N THR A 607 26.43 2.74 -16.09
CA THR A 607 27.27 2.15 -15.03
C THR A 607 27.42 3.11 -13.85
N THR A 608 27.63 4.41 -14.09
CA THR A 608 27.66 5.44 -13.04
C THR A 608 26.38 5.43 -12.23
N GLU A 609 25.20 5.38 -12.85
CA GLU A 609 23.94 5.32 -12.09
C GLU A 609 23.81 4.05 -11.24
N ILE A 610 24.30 2.89 -11.71
CA ILE A 610 24.32 1.66 -10.90
C ILE A 610 25.23 1.83 -9.67
N LEU A 611 26.46 2.32 -9.89
CA LEU A 611 27.45 2.52 -8.85
C LEU A 611 27.03 3.60 -7.84
N ASP A 612 26.53 4.74 -8.31
CA ASP A 612 26.02 5.83 -7.48
C ASP A 612 24.82 5.39 -6.64
N THR A 613 24.01 4.44 -7.14
CA THR A 613 22.90 3.88 -6.34
C THR A 613 23.41 3.08 -5.16
N PHE A 614 24.38 2.19 -5.36
CA PHE A 614 24.98 1.44 -4.25
C PHE A 614 25.72 2.36 -3.29
N TYR A 615 26.40 3.39 -3.81
CA TYR A 615 27.03 4.43 -3.01
C TYR A 615 26.00 5.16 -2.13
N GLU A 616 24.92 5.70 -2.71
CA GLU A 616 23.88 6.40 -1.94
C GLU A 616 23.24 5.46 -0.91
N CYS A 617 22.85 4.23 -1.29
CA CYS A 617 22.30 3.24 -0.37
C CYS A 617 23.21 2.98 0.85
N SER A 618 24.53 2.92 0.64
CA SER A 618 25.48 2.71 1.75
C SER A 618 25.50 3.87 2.77
N HIS A 619 25.04 5.08 2.39
CA HIS A 619 25.02 6.28 3.24
C HIS A 619 23.64 6.62 3.84
N LEU A 620 22.56 5.96 3.40
CA LEU A 620 21.19 6.27 3.85
C LEU A 620 20.80 5.61 5.19
N GLY A 621 21.63 4.68 5.66
CA GLY A 621 21.41 3.89 6.87
C GLY A 621 20.50 2.69 6.65
N ALA A 622 20.83 1.57 7.29
CA ALA A 622 20.18 0.28 7.05
C ALA A 622 18.67 0.27 7.36
N GLU A 623 18.22 1.00 8.39
CA GLU A 623 16.78 1.04 8.75
C GLU A 623 15.91 1.75 7.72
N ALA A 624 16.49 2.61 6.87
CA ALA A 624 15.75 3.30 5.82
C ALA A 624 15.58 2.47 4.56
N LEU A 625 16.29 1.34 4.44
CA LEU A 625 16.32 0.51 3.26
C LEU A 625 15.63 -0.84 3.52
N GLY A 626 14.91 -1.31 2.52
CA GLY A 626 14.30 -2.64 2.51
C GLY A 626 15.17 -3.64 1.76
N SER A 627 14.60 -4.27 0.75
CA SER A 627 15.26 -5.28 -0.08
C SER A 627 15.82 -4.69 -1.38
N TYR A 628 16.89 -5.30 -1.90
CA TYR A 628 17.38 -5.08 -3.25
C TYR A 628 16.83 -6.15 -4.19
N ILE A 629 15.89 -5.77 -5.05
CA ILE A 629 15.13 -6.66 -5.91
C ILE A 629 15.75 -6.70 -7.31
N ILE A 630 15.99 -7.90 -7.82
CA ILE A 630 16.58 -8.12 -9.15
C ILE A 630 15.48 -8.58 -10.11
N SER A 631 15.07 -7.69 -11.01
CA SER A 631 14.05 -7.99 -12.05
C SER A 631 14.68 -8.81 -13.18
N MET A 632 13.87 -9.65 -13.84
CA MET A 632 14.35 -10.57 -14.89
C MET A 632 15.51 -11.45 -14.43
N CYS A 633 15.50 -11.87 -13.16
CA CYS A 633 16.53 -12.73 -12.60
C CYS A 633 16.33 -14.17 -13.09
N MET A 634 17.38 -14.74 -13.68
CA MET A 634 17.33 -16.08 -14.28
C MET A 634 18.40 -17.02 -13.70
N LYS A 635 19.52 -16.48 -13.22
CA LYS A 635 20.73 -17.26 -12.91
C LYS A 635 21.33 -16.94 -11.54
N PRO A 636 22.06 -17.88 -10.90
CA PRO A 636 22.82 -17.60 -9.68
C PRO A 636 23.77 -16.40 -9.79
N SER A 637 24.41 -16.21 -10.95
CA SER A 637 25.31 -15.07 -11.17
C SER A 637 24.64 -13.71 -11.00
N ASP A 638 23.34 -13.60 -11.32
CA ASP A 638 22.59 -12.33 -11.20
C ASP A 638 22.55 -11.88 -9.74
N ILE A 639 22.30 -12.82 -8.83
CA ILE A 639 22.23 -12.60 -7.37
C ILE A 639 23.61 -12.30 -6.80
N LEU A 640 24.61 -13.13 -7.16
CA LEU A 640 25.98 -12.96 -6.70
C LEU A 640 26.60 -11.62 -7.16
N CYS A 641 26.26 -11.16 -8.37
CA CYS A 641 26.75 -9.89 -8.91
C CYS A 641 26.31 -8.71 -8.05
N VAL A 642 25.05 -8.69 -7.59
CA VAL A 642 24.55 -7.67 -6.67
C VAL A 642 25.23 -7.75 -5.31
N HIS A 643 25.50 -8.95 -4.79
CA HIS A 643 26.28 -9.09 -3.55
C HIS A 643 27.70 -8.51 -3.68
N VAL A 644 28.35 -8.65 -4.84
CA VAL A 644 29.65 -8.01 -5.10
C VAL A 644 29.52 -6.50 -5.05
N PHE A 645 28.56 -5.91 -5.77
CA PHE A 645 28.35 -4.46 -5.71
C PHE A 645 28.06 -3.95 -4.30
N GLN A 646 27.18 -4.62 -3.55
CA GLN A 646 26.92 -4.25 -2.15
C GLN A 646 28.19 -4.36 -1.30
N LYS A 647 29.00 -5.40 -1.50
CA LYS A 647 30.26 -5.54 -0.78
C LYS A 647 31.20 -4.36 -1.02
N GLU A 648 31.38 -3.94 -2.26
CA GLU A 648 32.33 -2.87 -2.64
C GLU A 648 32.03 -1.52 -1.95
N TYR A 649 30.76 -1.24 -1.62
CA TYR A 649 30.36 0.00 -0.96
C TYR A 649 30.12 -0.15 0.56
N PHE A 650 29.40 -1.19 0.99
CA PHE A 650 29.01 -1.36 2.39
C PHE A 650 30.18 -1.81 3.29
N SER A 651 31.22 -2.46 2.74
CA SER A 651 32.40 -2.87 3.54
C SER A 651 33.39 -1.73 3.80
N THR A 652 33.42 -0.72 2.94
CA THR A 652 34.35 0.42 3.03
C THR A 652 34.00 1.37 4.18
N ILE A 653 32.70 1.48 4.52
CA ILE A 653 32.20 2.32 5.63
C ILE A 653 32.51 1.73 7.01
N SER A 654 32.78 0.42 7.11
CA SER A 654 33.28 -0.19 8.34
C SER A 654 34.56 0.49 8.85
N ALA A 655 35.36 1.11 7.98
CA ALA A 655 36.57 1.84 8.38
C ALA A 655 36.25 3.23 8.97
N ASP A 656 35.22 3.92 8.46
CA ASP A 656 34.74 5.19 9.02
C ASP A 656 34.04 5.02 10.39
N SER A 657 33.77 3.78 10.81
CA SER A 657 33.20 3.46 12.12
C SER A 657 34.08 3.90 13.30
N GLU A 658 35.40 4.04 13.12
CA GLU A 658 36.29 4.59 14.15
C GLU A 658 35.96 6.06 14.45
N PHE A 659 35.55 6.85 13.45
CA PHE A 659 35.11 8.23 13.64
C PHE A 659 33.72 8.29 14.30
N HIS A 660 32.85 7.32 14.01
CA HIS A 660 31.54 7.16 14.64
C HIS A 660 31.62 6.75 16.12
N ALA A 661 32.63 5.97 16.51
CA ALA A 661 32.88 5.59 17.90
C ALA A 661 33.23 6.79 18.80
N GLU A 662 33.84 7.85 18.25
CA GLU A 662 34.08 9.10 19.01
C GLU A 662 32.84 9.97 19.17
N ILE A 663 31.92 9.98 18.19
CA ILE A 663 30.60 10.66 18.27
C ILE A 663 29.67 9.93 19.25
N HIS A 664 29.82 8.61 19.39
CA HIS A 664 29.02 7.75 20.27
C HIS A 664 29.12 8.16 21.75
N ASP A 665 30.25 8.71 22.19
CA ASP A 665 30.36 9.34 23.51
C ASP A 665 30.01 10.83 23.40
N LEU A 666 28.71 11.09 23.21
CA LEU A 666 28.15 12.45 23.08
C LEU A 666 28.59 13.34 24.26
N ASN A 667 28.76 12.76 25.45
CA ASN A 667 29.29 13.44 26.63
C ASN A 667 30.77 13.85 26.46
N LYS A 668 31.62 13.00 25.88
CA LYS A 668 33.01 13.34 25.54
C LYS A 668 33.11 14.41 24.44
N PHE A 669 32.25 14.34 23.42
CA PHE A 669 32.17 15.37 22.38
C PHE A 669 31.74 16.73 22.96
N ILE A 670 30.68 16.77 23.76
CA ILE A 670 30.20 18.00 24.43
C ILE A 670 31.27 18.54 25.38
N LYS A 671 31.89 17.70 26.22
CA LYS A 671 32.95 18.12 27.16
C LYS A 671 34.19 18.71 26.47
N ARG A 672 34.60 18.17 25.32
CA ARG A 672 35.65 18.77 24.46
C ARG A 672 35.25 20.16 23.98
N ARG A 673 33.97 20.36 23.62
CA ARG A 673 33.46 21.66 23.22
C ARG A 673 33.48 22.66 24.38
N SER A 674 33.03 22.26 25.57
CA SER A 674 33.08 23.09 26.79
C SER A 674 34.51 23.55 27.10
N SER A 675 35.50 22.67 26.94
CA SER A 675 36.93 22.97 27.17
C SER A 675 37.59 23.77 26.05
N SER A 676 37.13 23.65 24.79
CA SER A 676 37.59 24.49 23.68
C SER A 676 37.03 25.92 23.74
N ILE A 677 35.83 26.10 24.28
CA ILE A 677 35.22 27.43 24.47
C ILE A 677 35.88 28.16 25.66
N SER A 678 36.32 27.45 26.71
CA SER A 678 37.06 28.07 27.82
C SER A 678 38.48 28.53 27.45
N ASN A 679 39.09 27.95 26.40
CA ASN A 679 40.45 28.30 25.98
C ASN A 679 40.53 29.41 24.93
N ASN A 680 39.41 29.83 24.32
CA ASN A 680 39.40 30.88 23.30
C ASN A 680 39.11 32.30 23.84
N ASN A 681 38.98 32.47 25.16
CA ASN A 681 38.78 33.78 25.78
C ASN A 681 40.05 34.40 26.41
N ASN A 682 41.23 33.82 26.19
CA ASN A 682 42.51 34.40 26.64
C ASN A 682 43.58 34.36 25.55
N SER A 683 43.50 35.27 24.57
CA SER A 683 44.70 35.78 23.89
C SER A 683 44.42 37.10 23.17
N ASN A 684 44.52 38.20 23.90
CA ASN A 684 44.82 39.51 23.33
C ASN A 684 45.63 40.34 24.35
N VAL A 685 46.88 39.93 24.61
CA VAL A 685 47.94 40.80 25.16
C VAL A 685 49.31 40.37 24.63
N ALA A 686 49.87 41.25 23.79
CA ALA A 686 51.28 41.64 23.60
C ALA A 686 52.47 40.63 23.57
N VAL A 687 53.19 40.68 22.43
CA VAL A 687 54.62 41.02 22.27
C VAL A 687 55.73 40.16 22.93
N ASN A 688 56.57 39.61 22.03
CA ASN A 688 58.01 39.30 22.11
C ASN A 688 58.60 38.20 23.02
N ASN A 689 59.62 37.58 22.41
CA ASN A 689 60.83 36.93 22.94
C ASN A 689 60.86 35.41 23.15
N GLN A 690 61.59 34.78 22.22
CA GLN A 690 62.82 33.99 22.39
C GLN A 690 63.00 33.09 23.64
N ALA A 691 63.56 31.91 23.32
CA ALA A 691 64.49 31.09 24.11
C ALA A 691 63.92 29.92 24.94
N SER A 692 64.08 28.72 24.37
CA SER A 692 64.83 27.55 24.88
C SER A 692 64.83 27.15 26.37
N ASN A 693 64.81 25.82 26.54
CA ASN A 693 65.27 24.95 27.64
C ASN A 693 64.16 24.34 28.51
N THR A 694 63.79 23.06 28.32
CA THR A 694 64.45 21.79 28.76
C THR A 694 64.55 21.59 30.26
N ALA A 695 64.20 20.35 30.65
CA ALA A 695 64.47 19.64 31.91
C ALA A 695 63.42 19.80 33.04
N VAL A 696 63.00 18.79 33.82
CA VAL A 696 63.00 17.31 33.83
C VAL A 696 62.47 16.90 35.24
N LYS A 697 61.96 15.67 35.39
CA LYS A 697 61.68 14.90 36.64
C LYS A 697 60.44 15.29 37.44
N SER A 698 59.41 14.45 37.54
CA SER A 698 59.29 13.10 38.13
C SER A 698 59.19 13.09 39.65
N ASP A 699 58.20 12.31 40.09
CA ASP A 699 58.15 11.49 41.30
C ASP A 699 57.32 11.96 42.52
N THR A 700 56.22 11.21 42.68
CA THR A 700 55.90 10.34 43.83
C THR A 700 54.81 10.75 44.85
N ILE A 701 53.73 9.94 44.79
CA ILE A 701 53.11 9.18 45.90
C ILE A 701 52.20 9.96 46.87
N LYS A 702 50.90 9.61 46.94
CA LYS A 702 50.39 8.58 47.87
C LYS A 702 48.87 8.35 47.75
N ASN A 703 48.52 7.08 47.91
CA ASN A 703 47.19 6.49 47.95
C ASN A 703 46.26 7.09 49.00
N GLY A 704 44.98 7.19 48.64
CA GLY A 704 43.84 7.21 49.55
C GLY A 704 42.70 6.40 48.93
N ASN A 705 42.62 5.13 49.30
CA ASN A 705 41.53 4.21 48.95
C ASN A 705 40.18 4.74 49.48
N ILE A 706 39.25 5.04 48.57
CA ILE A 706 37.81 4.83 48.81
C ILE A 706 37.23 4.29 47.50
N SER A 707 36.99 2.98 47.47
CA SER A 707 36.08 2.36 46.52
C SER A 707 34.65 2.55 47.02
N PRO A 708 33.72 2.92 46.14
CA PRO A 708 32.47 2.17 46.04
C PRO A 708 32.40 1.56 44.65
N SER A 709 32.37 0.23 44.64
CA SER A 709 31.90 -0.56 43.52
C SER A 709 30.45 -0.17 43.19
N ILE A 710 30.25 0.59 42.11
CA ILE A 710 28.99 0.70 41.38
C ILE A 710 29.29 0.18 39.98
N HIS A 711 29.31 -1.15 39.86
CA HIS A 711 29.20 -1.81 38.56
C HIS A 711 27.71 -1.86 38.22
N ASP A 712 27.25 -0.82 37.52
CA ASP A 712 26.16 -0.84 36.54
C ASP A 712 26.10 0.53 35.86
N SER A 713 27.20 0.91 35.19
CA SER A 713 27.10 1.83 34.06
C SER A 713 26.22 1.14 32.99
N PRO A 714 25.34 1.84 32.27
CA PRO A 714 24.58 1.22 31.20
C PRO A 714 25.58 0.54 30.28
N LYS A 715 25.33 -0.73 29.94
CA LYS A 715 26.06 -1.49 28.93
C LYS A 715 25.98 -0.72 27.61
N SER A 716 26.82 0.28 27.46
CA SER A 716 26.84 1.18 26.33
C SER A 716 27.89 0.68 25.36
N SER A 717 27.64 0.97 24.09
CA SER A 717 28.65 1.08 23.02
C SER A 717 29.05 -0.18 22.27
N ALA A 718 29.43 -1.28 22.93
CA ALA A 718 30.07 -2.38 22.20
C ALA A 718 29.09 -3.16 21.28
N ALA A 719 27.85 -3.36 21.71
CA ALA A 719 26.81 -3.98 20.87
C ALA A 719 26.26 -3.03 19.80
N ILE A 720 26.32 -1.72 20.03
CA ILE A 720 25.80 -0.66 19.15
C ILE A 720 26.66 -0.49 17.89
N LEU A 721 27.97 -0.74 17.98
CA LEU A 721 28.83 -0.78 16.79
C LEU A 721 28.43 -1.90 15.80
N SER A 722 27.80 -2.98 16.28
CA SER A 722 27.27 -4.03 15.40
C SER A 722 25.98 -3.62 14.66
N SER A 723 25.22 -2.64 15.19
CA SER A 723 23.99 -2.14 14.56
C SER A 723 24.22 -0.96 13.61
N ILE A 724 25.35 -0.27 13.73
CA ILE A 724 25.79 0.80 12.80
C ILE A 724 26.58 0.23 11.62
N ALA A 725 27.12 -0.99 11.72
CA ALA A 725 27.67 -1.70 10.57
C ALA A 725 26.62 -1.70 9.46
N SER A 726 26.93 -1.03 8.33
CA SER A 726 25.98 -0.85 7.23
C SER A 726 25.46 -2.22 6.81
N LYS A 727 24.25 -2.56 7.25
CA LYS A 727 23.68 -3.87 6.95
C LYS A 727 23.38 -3.83 5.46
N ARG A 728 24.04 -4.72 4.72
CA ARG A 728 23.72 -4.96 3.31
C ARG A 728 22.21 -5.21 3.18
N MET A 729 21.62 -4.68 2.13
CA MET A 729 20.25 -4.97 1.77
C MET A 729 20.12 -6.46 1.42
N ARG A 730 19.01 -7.07 1.83
CA ARG A 730 18.67 -8.44 1.42
C ARG A 730 18.52 -8.47 -0.10
N VAL A 731 19.20 -9.38 -0.78
CA VAL A 731 19.10 -9.53 -2.24
C VAL A 731 17.96 -10.48 -2.55
N VAL A 732 17.02 -10.03 -3.37
CA VAL A 732 15.75 -10.73 -3.63
C VAL A 732 15.59 -10.92 -5.14
N PRO A 733 15.71 -12.16 -5.65
CA PRO A 733 15.41 -12.43 -7.05
C PRO A 733 13.91 -12.32 -7.29
N LEU A 734 13.53 -11.66 -8.40
CA LEU A 734 12.15 -11.58 -8.86
C LEU A 734 11.92 -12.55 -10.03
N LEU A 735 11.09 -13.57 -9.78
CA LEU A 735 10.70 -14.58 -10.76
C LEU A 735 9.50 -14.08 -11.58
N GLU A 736 9.75 -13.66 -12.83
CA GLU A 736 8.77 -12.99 -13.70
C GLU A 736 8.30 -13.82 -14.90
N THR A 737 9.05 -14.85 -15.33
CA THR A 737 8.70 -15.69 -16.49
C THR A 737 8.36 -17.11 -16.07
N VAL A 738 7.64 -17.85 -16.93
CA VAL A 738 7.36 -19.27 -16.67
C VAL A 738 8.65 -20.08 -16.58
N GLU A 739 9.63 -19.75 -17.43
CA GLU A 739 10.95 -20.36 -17.40
C GLU A 739 11.69 -20.10 -16.08
N ALA A 740 11.66 -18.85 -15.57
CA ALA A 740 12.27 -18.51 -14.29
C ALA A 740 11.66 -19.32 -13.14
N LEU A 741 10.33 -19.47 -13.11
CA LEU A 741 9.62 -20.26 -12.09
C LEU A 741 9.99 -21.75 -12.13
N ASN A 742 10.20 -22.30 -13.33
CA ASN A 742 10.62 -23.69 -13.52
C ASN A 742 12.08 -23.91 -13.09
N ASN A 743 12.96 -22.96 -13.38
CA ASN A 743 14.39 -23.05 -13.06
C ASN A 743 14.74 -22.62 -11.63
N ALA A 744 13.81 -21.99 -10.90
CA ALA A 744 14.07 -21.39 -9.59
C ALA A 744 14.63 -22.37 -8.55
N GLU A 745 14.16 -23.62 -8.54
CA GLU A 745 14.65 -24.69 -7.66
C GLU A 745 16.15 -24.93 -7.87
N LYS A 746 16.56 -25.17 -9.11
CA LYS A 746 17.97 -25.42 -9.45
C LYS A 746 18.85 -24.23 -9.12
N THR A 747 18.37 -23.01 -9.38
CA THR A 747 19.08 -21.77 -9.07
C THR A 747 19.30 -21.63 -7.55
N LEU A 748 18.26 -21.85 -6.74
CA LEU A 748 18.37 -21.75 -5.29
C LEU A 748 19.24 -22.87 -4.70
N GLU A 749 19.10 -24.11 -5.18
CA GLU A 749 19.93 -25.23 -4.74
C GLU A 749 21.41 -24.98 -5.04
N THR A 750 21.73 -24.42 -6.20
CA THR A 750 23.11 -24.03 -6.56
C THR A 750 23.68 -22.99 -5.60
N LEU A 751 22.88 -21.97 -5.24
CA LEU A 751 23.28 -20.93 -4.30
C LEU A 751 23.46 -21.48 -2.88
N LEU A 752 22.50 -22.23 -2.35
CA LEU A 752 22.55 -22.76 -0.98
C LEU A 752 23.59 -23.87 -0.80
N SER A 753 23.95 -24.58 -1.88
CA SER A 753 25.09 -25.52 -1.88
C SER A 753 26.44 -24.80 -1.77
N ASN A 754 26.50 -23.51 -2.04
CA ASN A 754 27.71 -22.72 -1.87
C ASN A 754 27.91 -22.29 -0.41
N GLU A 755 29.05 -22.66 0.18
CA GLU A 755 29.37 -22.37 1.58
C GLU A 755 29.35 -20.87 1.91
N TRP A 756 29.85 -20.02 1.02
CA TRP A 756 29.87 -18.56 1.25
C TRP A 756 28.45 -18.01 1.34
N TYR A 757 27.58 -18.39 0.40
CA TYR A 757 26.21 -17.89 0.34
C TYR A 757 25.36 -18.44 1.50
N LEU A 758 25.47 -19.73 1.80
CA LEU A 758 24.76 -20.31 2.95
C LEU A 758 25.19 -19.66 4.28
N ASN A 759 26.48 -19.41 4.47
CA ASN A 759 26.98 -18.71 5.65
C ASN A 759 26.47 -17.27 5.70
N TYR A 760 26.46 -16.55 4.56
CA TYR A 760 25.88 -15.22 4.46
C TYR A 760 24.41 -15.22 4.87
N VAL A 761 23.61 -16.16 4.35
CA VAL A 761 22.18 -16.29 4.68
C VAL A 761 21.98 -16.53 6.17
N LYS A 762 22.72 -17.47 6.76
CA LYS A 762 22.59 -17.81 8.19
C LYS A 762 23.03 -16.68 9.12
N THR A 763 24.11 -15.96 8.79
CA THR A 763 24.71 -14.97 9.68
C THR A 763 24.19 -13.54 9.48
N VAL A 764 24.02 -13.09 8.22
CA VAL A 764 23.63 -11.71 7.90
C VAL A 764 22.13 -11.58 7.75
N ASP A 765 21.53 -12.52 7.02
CA ASP A 765 20.10 -12.54 6.70
C ASP A 765 19.25 -13.30 7.72
N LYS A 766 19.89 -13.78 8.80
CA LYS A 766 19.29 -14.48 9.95
C LYS A 766 18.53 -15.75 9.55
N GLY A 767 19.09 -16.50 8.59
CA GLY A 767 18.53 -17.77 8.13
C GLY A 767 17.32 -17.62 7.20
N ILE A 768 17.02 -16.42 6.70
CA ILE A 768 15.90 -16.18 5.79
C ILE A 768 16.42 -16.04 4.36
N VAL A 769 15.78 -16.73 3.42
CA VAL A 769 15.89 -16.47 1.98
C VAL A 769 14.58 -15.86 1.52
N GLU A 770 14.64 -14.70 0.85
CA GLU A 770 13.46 -14.04 0.30
C GLU A 770 13.48 -14.12 -1.23
N VAL A 771 12.36 -14.51 -1.83
CA VAL A 771 12.16 -14.52 -3.28
C VAL A 771 10.89 -13.77 -3.59
N MET A 772 10.96 -12.89 -4.59
CA MET A 772 9.80 -12.17 -5.08
C MET A 772 9.16 -12.94 -6.25
N ILE A 773 7.83 -13.04 -6.25
CA ILE A 773 7.07 -13.71 -7.31
C ILE A 773 6.20 -12.71 -8.09
N GLY A 774 6.37 -12.69 -9.42
CA GLY A 774 5.68 -11.78 -10.34
C GLY A 774 4.48 -12.44 -11.02
N TYR A 775 3.27 -12.12 -10.58
CA TYR A 775 2.03 -12.68 -11.14
C TYR A 775 1.70 -12.14 -12.53
N SER A 776 1.65 -10.80 -12.68
CA SER A 776 1.20 -10.19 -13.94
C SER A 776 2.19 -10.40 -15.10
N ASP A 777 3.49 -10.42 -14.83
CA ASP A 777 4.51 -10.66 -15.87
C ASP A 777 4.49 -12.11 -16.35
N SER A 778 4.37 -13.10 -15.44
CA SER A 778 4.26 -14.51 -15.83
C SER A 778 2.93 -14.81 -16.52
N SER A 779 1.84 -14.12 -16.13
CA SER A 779 0.56 -14.20 -16.83
C SER A 779 0.62 -13.63 -18.26
N LYS A 780 1.48 -12.62 -18.52
CA LYS A 780 1.72 -12.07 -19.87
C LYS A 780 2.54 -13.04 -20.74
N ASP A 781 3.38 -13.86 -20.13
CA ASP A 781 4.21 -14.85 -20.83
C ASP A 781 3.44 -16.13 -21.20
N GLY A 782 2.69 -16.69 -20.24
CA GLY A 782 2.05 -18.01 -20.40
C GLY A 782 0.53 -18.05 -20.24
N GLY A 783 -0.14 -16.94 -19.95
CA GLY A 783 -1.56 -16.93 -19.57
C GLY A 783 -1.78 -17.18 -18.07
N ARG A 784 -2.97 -16.81 -17.56
CA ARG A 784 -3.24 -16.73 -16.12
C ARG A 784 -3.31 -18.09 -15.42
N LEU A 785 -3.91 -19.10 -16.04
CA LEU A 785 -4.02 -20.45 -15.45
C LEU A 785 -2.63 -21.06 -15.25
N THR A 786 -1.83 -21.08 -16.30
CA THR A 786 -0.45 -21.58 -16.30
C THR A 786 0.42 -20.82 -15.31
N SER A 787 0.38 -19.48 -15.34
CA SER A 787 1.10 -18.64 -14.37
C SER A 787 0.73 -18.98 -12.94
N GLY A 788 -0.57 -19.03 -12.61
CA GLY A 788 -1.04 -19.37 -11.27
C GLY A 788 -0.55 -20.75 -10.81
N TRP A 789 -0.60 -21.75 -11.69
CA TRP A 789 -0.17 -23.10 -11.38
C TRP A 789 1.35 -23.22 -11.19
N GLN A 790 2.14 -22.59 -12.07
CA GLN A 790 3.59 -22.61 -11.92
C GLN A 790 4.08 -21.83 -10.70
N LEU A 791 3.36 -20.77 -10.30
CA LEU A 791 3.62 -20.07 -9.04
C LEU A 791 3.32 -20.95 -7.82
N TYR A 792 2.25 -21.74 -7.85
CA TYR A 792 1.93 -22.69 -6.78
C TYR A 792 3.05 -23.72 -6.64
N ASN A 793 3.45 -24.34 -7.75
CA ASN A 793 4.51 -25.36 -7.77
C ASN A 793 5.89 -24.79 -7.39
N ALA A 794 6.26 -23.61 -7.89
CA ALA A 794 7.54 -23.00 -7.57
C ALA A 794 7.66 -22.68 -6.08
N GLN A 795 6.60 -22.16 -5.44
CA GLN A 795 6.60 -21.90 -4.01
C GLN A 795 6.80 -23.18 -3.20
N GLU A 796 6.09 -24.27 -3.53
CA GLU A 796 6.24 -25.57 -2.88
C GLU A 796 7.68 -26.12 -3.01
N ARG A 797 8.24 -26.11 -4.23
CA ARG A 797 9.62 -26.58 -4.48
C ARG A 797 10.67 -25.75 -3.74
N LEU A 798 10.56 -24.41 -3.78
CA LEU A 798 11.50 -23.51 -3.12
C LEU A 798 11.48 -23.67 -1.60
N THR A 799 10.30 -23.79 -1.00
CA THR A 799 10.17 -24.07 0.44
C THR A 799 10.83 -25.39 0.81
N ASN A 800 10.59 -26.47 0.05
CA ASN A 800 11.19 -27.77 0.32
C ASN A 800 12.74 -27.74 0.28
N ILE A 801 13.32 -27.01 -0.68
CA ILE A 801 14.77 -26.83 -0.77
C ILE A 801 15.30 -26.02 0.40
N ALA A 802 14.67 -24.90 0.74
CA ALA A 802 15.06 -24.06 1.87
C ALA A 802 15.09 -24.87 3.18
N THR A 803 14.05 -25.68 3.41
CA THR A 803 13.98 -26.59 4.57
C THR A 803 15.13 -27.59 4.60
N ARG A 804 15.51 -28.19 3.45
CA ARG A 804 16.67 -29.12 3.35
C ARG A 804 17.98 -28.49 3.81
N PHE A 805 18.18 -27.18 3.61
CA PHE A 805 19.38 -26.45 4.02
C PHE A 805 19.27 -25.78 5.40
N GLY A 806 18.13 -25.93 6.08
CA GLY A 806 17.85 -25.35 7.40
C GLY A 806 17.73 -23.82 7.36
N VAL A 807 17.11 -23.29 6.30
CA VAL A 807 16.80 -21.86 6.14
C VAL A 807 15.29 -21.68 5.90
N GLU A 808 14.75 -20.54 6.29
CA GLU A 808 13.34 -20.19 6.11
C GLU A 808 13.13 -19.48 4.77
N MET A 809 12.09 -19.90 4.05
CA MET A 809 11.70 -19.32 2.77
C MET A 809 10.60 -18.28 2.96
N VAL A 810 10.85 -17.03 2.56
CA VAL A 810 9.88 -15.93 2.61
C VAL A 810 9.51 -15.49 1.20
N PHE A 811 8.23 -15.49 0.88
CA PHE A 811 7.75 -15.00 -0.42
C PHE A 811 7.33 -13.55 -0.35
N PHE A 812 7.92 -12.75 -1.24
CA PHE A 812 7.44 -11.40 -1.52
C PHE A 812 6.44 -11.44 -2.67
N HIS A 813 5.16 -11.28 -2.34
CA HIS A 813 4.08 -11.32 -3.31
C HIS A 813 4.02 -10.01 -4.13
N GLY A 814 4.35 -10.12 -5.41
CA GLY A 814 4.34 -9.01 -6.36
C GLY A 814 2.96 -8.57 -6.84
N ARG A 815 2.96 -7.60 -7.75
CA ARG A 815 1.75 -7.10 -8.42
C ARG A 815 1.06 -8.22 -9.22
N GLY A 816 -0.27 -8.19 -9.26
CA GLY A 816 -1.08 -9.17 -10.05
C GLY A 816 -1.70 -10.31 -9.25
N GLY A 817 -1.17 -10.58 -8.06
CA GLY A 817 -1.70 -11.63 -7.19
C GLY A 817 -3.04 -11.24 -6.58
N SER A 818 -3.87 -12.23 -6.30
CA SER A 818 -5.12 -12.06 -5.53
C SER A 818 -4.86 -11.57 -4.10
N ILE A 819 -3.69 -11.88 -3.52
CA ILE A 819 -3.25 -11.48 -2.17
C ILE A 819 -3.14 -9.94 -2.03
N GLY A 820 -2.35 -9.29 -2.89
CA GLY A 820 -2.06 -7.85 -2.74
C GLY A 820 -3.12 -6.90 -3.28
N ARG A 821 -4.14 -7.42 -3.99
CA ARG A 821 -5.06 -6.61 -4.79
C ARG A 821 -6.44 -6.37 -4.19
N GLY A 822 -6.96 -7.15 -3.24
CA GLY A 822 -8.32 -6.87 -2.75
C GLY A 822 -9.45 -7.05 -3.78
N GLY A 823 -9.11 -7.57 -4.96
CA GLY A 823 -10.03 -7.73 -6.09
C GLY A 823 -10.87 -9.00 -6.00
N GLY A 824 -10.30 -10.08 -5.49
CA GLY A 824 -11.04 -11.27 -5.03
C GLY A 824 -11.03 -11.34 -3.51
N PRO A 825 -11.58 -12.41 -2.91
CA PRO A 825 -11.57 -12.58 -1.45
C PRO A 825 -10.12 -12.71 -0.95
N GLN A 826 -9.54 -11.59 -0.47
CA GLN A 826 -8.14 -11.51 0.00
C GLN A 826 -7.81 -12.55 1.05
N HIS A 827 -8.75 -12.77 1.97
CA HIS A 827 -8.65 -13.77 3.00
C HIS A 827 -8.43 -15.17 2.39
N LEU A 828 -9.29 -15.57 1.43
CA LEU A 828 -9.17 -16.86 0.74
C LEU A 828 -7.88 -16.94 -0.10
N ALA A 829 -7.43 -15.83 -0.69
CA ALA A 829 -6.21 -15.80 -1.48
C ALA A 829 -4.94 -16.10 -0.66
N ILE A 830 -4.92 -15.67 0.60
CA ILE A 830 -3.85 -16.01 1.55
C ILE A 830 -3.99 -17.48 1.95
N LEU A 831 -5.19 -17.91 2.34
CA LEU A 831 -5.45 -19.30 2.73
C LEU A 831 -5.26 -20.32 1.59
N SER A 832 -5.25 -19.86 0.34
CA SER A 832 -5.05 -20.71 -0.84
C SER A 832 -3.59 -20.90 -1.25
N GLN A 833 -2.65 -20.26 -0.55
CA GLN A 833 -1.23 -20.50 -0.79
C GLN A 833 -0.85 -21.96 -0.46
N PRO A 834 0.22 -22.50 -1.08
CA PRO A 834 0.64 -23.87 -0.79
C PRO A 834 0.95 -24.06 0.72
N PRO A 835 0.79 -25.28 1.25
CA PRO A 835 1.14 -25.56 2.64
C PRO A 835 2.59 -25.16 2.94
N ASN A 836 2.85 -24.67 4.16
CA ASN A 836 4.17 -24.27 4.66
C ASN A 836 4.86 -23.11 3.92
N THR A 837 4.15 -22.37 3.04
CA THR A 837 4.73 -21.18 2.38
C THR A 837 4.42 -19.86 3.09
N ILE A 838 3.44 -19.86 4.01
CA ILE A 838 3.12 -18.71 4.84
C ILE A 838 3.89 -18.82 6.16
N THR A 839 4.89 -17.97 6.32
CA THR A 839 5.71 -17.91 7.55
C THR A 839 5.25 -16.79 8.48
N SER A 840 5.99 -16.55 9.56
CA SER A 840 5.73 -15.40 10.42
C SER A 840 5.93 -14.06 9.71
N LEU A 841 6.75 -14.02 8.65
CA LEU A 841 6.99 -12.81 7.87
C LEU A 841 6.32 -12.94 6.49
N MET A 842 5.36 -12.06 6.21
CA MET A 842 4.71 -11.98 4.91
C MET A 842 4.97 -10.62 4.27
N ARG A 843 5.55 -10.57 3.08
CA ARG A 843 5.74 -9.32 2.31
C ARG A 843 4.76 -9.25 1.15
N ILE A 844 4.03 -8.14 1.04
CA ILE A 844 2.92 -8.01 0.08
C ILE A 844 2.99 -6.66 -0.60
N THR A 845 2.92 -6.66 -1.93
CA THR A 845 2.80 -5.41 -2.68
C THR A 845 1.40 -4.83 -2.56
N VAL A 846 1.26 -3.65 -1.97
CA VAL A 846 0.05 -2.82 -2.03
C VAL A 846 0.15 -1.94 -3.26
N GLN A 847 -0.71 -2.21 -4.25
CA GLN A 847 -0.73 -1.45 -5.48
C GLN A 847 -1.19 0.00 -5.23
N GLY A 848 -0.63 0.96 -5.96
CA GLY A 848 -1.00 2.37 -5.78
C GLY A 848 -2.47 2.66 -6.07
N GLU A 849 -3.12 1.90 -6.96
CA GLU A 849 -4.57 1.94 -7.19
C GLU A 849 -5.40 1.31 -6.05
N ALA A 850 -4.77 0.44 -5.24
CA ALA A 850 -5.37 -0.22 -4.09
C ALA A 850 -5.27 0.62 -2.82
N ILE A 851 -4.24 1.47 -2.68
CA ILE A 851 -3.96 2.17 -1.42
C ILE A 851 -5.14 3.02 -0.95
N THR A 852 -5.82 3.73 -1.86
CA THR A 852 -6.99 4.54 -1.53
C THR A 852 -8.21 3.68 -1.18
N GLN A 853 -8.27 2.45 -1.70
CA GLN A 853 -9.37 1.53 -1.42
C GLN A 853 -9.17 0.81 -0.09
N SER A 854 -7.94 0.40 0.23
CA SER A 854 -7.59 -0.33 1.44
C SER A 854 -7.33 0.59 2.63
N PHE A 855 -6.83 1.80 2.39
CA PHE A 855 -6.37 2.74 3.42
C PHE A 855 -6.87 4.17 3.21
N GLY A 856 -7.89 4.40 2.36
CA GLY A 856 -8.43 5.74 2.14
C GLY A 856 -9.41 6.21 3.21
N LEU A 857 -9.98 5.31 4.00
CA LEU A 857 -10.82 5.59 5.17
C LEU A 857 -10.35 4.73 6.34
N SER A 858 -10.34 5.28 7.55
CA SER A 858 -9.81 4.62 8.75
C SER A 858 -10.44 3.25 8.98
N GLU A 859 -11.76 3.12 8.96
CA GLU A 859 -12.46 1.85 9.21
C GLU A 859 -12.23 0.80 8.12
N ILE A 860 -11.94 1.21 6.89
CA ILE A 860 -11.52 0.26 5.84
C ILE A 860 -10.09 -0.23 6.08
N ALA A 861 -9.20 0.62 6.61
CA ALA A 861 -7.87 0.22 7.04
C ALA A 861 -7.94 -0.84 8.15
N PHE A 862 -8.81 -0.64 9.16
CA PHE A 862 -9.09 -1.65 10.19
C PHE A 862 -9.46 -3.00 9.58
N LYS A 863 -10.40 -3.01 8.63
CA LYS A 863 -10.83 -4.27 8.02
C LYS A 863 -9.74 -4.93 7.20
N THR A 864 -8.95 -4.14 6.47
CA THR A 864 -7.81 -4.64 5.69
C THR A 864 -6.79 -5.32 6.60
N TRP A 865 -6.41 -4.68 7.72
CA TRP A 865 -5.50 -5.28 8.69
C TRP A 865 -6.08 -6.53 9.35
N GLU A 866 -7.37 -6.51 9.73
CA GLU A 866 -8.03 -7.66 10.33
C GLU A 866 -8.04 -8.88 9.39
N ILE A 867 -8.26 -8.66 8.08
CA ILE A 867 -8.20 -9.72 7.06
C ILE A 867 -6.80 -10.35 7.00
N TYR A 868 -5.73 -9.54 7.01
CA TYR A 868 -4.36 -10.09 7.03
C TYR A 868 -4.07 -10.84 8.34
N CYS A 869 -4.46 -10.29 9.50
CA CYS A 869 -4.27 -10.95 10.78
C CYS A 869 -4.97 -12.30 10.85
N SER A 870 -6.26 -12.35 10.52
CA SER A 870 -7.06 -13.59 10.59
C SER A 870 -6.56 -14.65 9.61
N ALA A 871 -6.31 -14.29 8.35
CA ALA A 871 -5.90 -15.26 7.33
C ALA A 871 -4.52 -15.87 7.61
N ILE A 872 -3.55 -15.06 8.05
CA ILE A 872 -2.20 -15.55 8.36
C ILE A 872 -2.24 -16.42 9.63
N LEU A 873 -3.00 -16.01 10.64
CA LEU A 873 -3.18 -16.79 11.87
C LEU A 873 -3.75 -18.18 11.55
N GLU A 874 -4.84 -18.23 10.78
CA GLU A 874 -5.49 -19.48 10.38
C GLU A 874 -4.55 -20.34 9.54
N SER A 875 -3.87 -19.77 8.53
CA SER A 875 -2.93 -20.51 7.69
C SER A 875 -1.78 -21.13 8.48
N ARG A 876 -1.14 -20.36 9.38
CA ARG A 876 0.01 -20.84 10.17
C ARG A 876 -0.40 -21.91 11.16
N ILE A 877 -1.51 -21.71 11.87
CA ILE A 877 -1.95 -22.66 12.90
C ILE A 877 -2.41 -23.97 12.26
N SER A 878 -3.08 -23.92 11.10
CA SER A 878 -3.47 -25.13 10.35
C SER A 878 -2.28 -25.94 9.84
N ALA A 879 -1.08 -25.36 9.77
CA ALA A 879 0.16 -26.06 9.39
C ALA A 879 0.86 -26.76 10.58
N LEU A 880 0.44 -26.52 11.83
CA LEU A 880 1.04 -27.14 13.00
C LEU A 880 0.62 -28.61 13.14
N ASP A 881 1.58 -29.53 13.06
CA ASP A 881 1.37 -30.95 13.35
C ASP A 881 1.06 -31.16 14.84
N THR A 882 -0.22 -31.32 15.17
CA THR A 882 -0.69 -31.50 16.55
C THR A 882 -1.36 -32.87 16.73
N PRO A 883 -0.79 -33.77 17.57
CA PRO A 883 -1.21 -35.18 17.66
C PRO A 883 -2.68 -35.44 18.01
N ASN A 884 -3.35 -34.50 18.69
CA ASN A 884 -4.71 -34.69 19.24
C ASN A 884 -5.85 -34.13 18.35
N ILE A 885 -5.54 -33.50 17.22
CA ILE A 885 -6.54 -32.77 16.41
C ILE A 885 -7.31 -33.69 15.44
N ASN A 886 -6.81 -34.90 15.15
CA ASN A 886 -7.40 -35.79 14.13
C ASN A 886 -8.77 -36.41 14.47
N ASN A 887 -9.32 -36.18 15.68
CA ASN A 887 -10.53 -36.85 16.18
C ASN A 887 -11.79 -35.98 16.28
N CYS A 888 -11.75 -34.67 15.96
CA CYS A 888 -12.93 -33.78 16.02
C CYS A 888 -13.56 -33.55 14.64
N GLU A 889 -14.89 -33.52 14.53
CA GLU A 889 -15.57 -33.21 13.26
C GLU A 889 -15.35 -31.74 12.83
N LEU A 890 -15.15 -30.83 13.79
CA LEU A 890 -14.77 -29.44 13.53
C LEU A 890 -13.35 -29.30 12.96
N SER A 891 -12.40 -30.15 13.36
CA SER A 891 -11.04 -30.11 12.83
C SER A 891 -10.98 -30.60 11.38
N LYS A 892 -11.96 -31.41 10.94
CA LYS A 892 -12.15 -31.73 9.52
C LYS A 892 -12.58 -30.51 8.69
N ASN A 893 -13.28 -29.56 9.28
CA ASN A 893 -13.72 -28.32 8.61
C ASN A 893 -12.65 -27.23 8.58
N LEU A 894 -11.63 -27.32 9.45
CA LEU A 894 -10.42 -26.50 9.36
C LEU A 894 -9.39 -27.03 8.34
N ARG A 895 -9.69 -28.14 7.65
CA ARG A 895 -8.74 -28.81 6.75
C ARG A 895 -8.46 -27.99 5.49
N TYR A 896 -7.45 -27.15 5.61
CA TYR A 896 -6.46 -26.87 4.57
C TYR A 896 -5.48 -28.05 4.36
N GLN A 897 -5.68 -29.17 5.08
CA GLN A 897 -4.94 -30.43 4.95
C GLN A 897 -5.60 -31.45 4.00
N THR A 898 -6.34 -31.02 2.98
CA THR A 898 -6.62 -31.97 1.88
C THR A 898 -5.31 -32.15 1.14
N LYS A 899 -4.60 -33.26 1.40
CA LYS A 899 -3.47 -33.66 0.56
C LYS A 899 -3.95 -33.59 -0.88
N VAL A 900 -3.40 -32.64 -1.64
CA VAL A 900 -3.81 -32.40 -3.03
C VAL A 900 -3.68 -33.74 -3.75
N LYS A 901 -4.78 -34.24 -4.32
CA LYS A 901 -4.80 -35.54 -4.98
C LYS A 901 -3.86 -35.51 -6.19
N ASP A 902 -3.12 -36.58 -6.43
CA ASP A 902 -2.22 -36.65 -7.60
C ASP A 902 -3.02 -36.48 -8.90
N SER A 903 -4.24 -37.03 -8.96
CA SER A 903 -5.16 -36.83 -10.09
C SER A 903 -5.57 -35.38 -10.32
N TRP A 904 -5.59 -34.53 -9.29
CA TRP A 904 -5.85 -33.10 -9.45
C TRP A 904 -4.64 -32.37 -10.02
N ARG A 905 -3.43 -32.75 -9.59
CA ARG A 905 -2.18 -32.18 -10.13
C ARG A 905 -2.00 -32.53 -11.59
N GLU A 906 -2.16 -33.82 -11.94
CA GLU A 906 -2.09 -34.30 -13.33
C GLU A 906 -3.10 -33.60 -14.25
N LEU A 907 -4.33 -33.41 -13.77
CA LEU A 907 -5.35 -32.67 -14.54
C LEU A 907 -4.94 -31.21 -14.75
N LEU A 908 -4.39 -30.58 -13.72
CA LEU A 908 -4.03 -29.17 -13.76
C LEU A 908 -2.76 -28.91 -14.60
N ASP A 909 -1.80 -29.84 -14.60
CA ASP A 909 -0.67 -29.86 -15.54
C ASP A 909 -1.20 -29.88 -16.99
N GLN A 910 -2.10 -30.82 -17.30
CA GLN A 910 -2.72 -30.93 -18.62
C GLN A 910 -3.48 -29.64 -19.01
N MET A 911 -4.28 -29.08 -18.09
CA MET A 911 -5.02 -27.84 -18.33
C MET A 911 -4.09 -26.64 -18.52
N SER A 912 -3.01 -26.56 -17.73
CA SER A 912 -1.98 -25.53 -17.81
C SER A 912 -1.31 -25.52 -19.17
N ASP A 913 -0.92 -26.68 -19.69
CA ASP A 913 -0.25 -26.79 -21.00
C ASP A 913 -1.18 -26.39 -22.16
N LEU A 914 -2.43 -26.87 -22.12
CA LEU A 914 -3.46 -26.51 -23.11
C LEU A 914 -3.75 -25.01 -23.10
N SER A 915 -3.89 -24.44 -21.90
CA SER A 915 -4.15 -23.00 -21.72
C SER A 915 -3.00 -22.15 -22.25
N MET A 916 -1.75 -22.51 -21.92
CA MET A 916 -0.55 -21.81 -22.39
C MET A 916 -0.43 -21.87 -23.91
N LYS A 917 -0.63 -23.05 -24.50
CA LYS A 917 -0.55 -23.23 -25.95
C LYS A 917 -1.55 -22.35 -26.69
N GLU A 918 -2.80 -22.32 -26.23
CA GLU A 918 -3.83 -21.46 -26.83
C GLU A 918 -3.53 -19.97 -26.63
N TYR A 919 -3.07 -19.58 -25.44
CA TYR A 919 -2.67 -18.22 -25.14
C TYR A 919 -1.56 -17.75 -26.10
N ARG A 920 -0.47 -18.52 -26.23
CA ARG A 920 0.68 -18.16 -27.07
C ARG A 920 0.35 -18.23 -28.56
N LYS A 921 -0.53 -19.14 -28.98
CA LYS A 921 -1.06 -19.18 -30.36
C LYS A 921 -1.74 -17.86 -30.74
N ILE A 922 -2.52 -17.26 -29.84
CA ILE A 922 -3.25 -16.02 -30.13
C ILE A 922 -2.36 -14.79 -29.94
N VAL A 923 -1.61 -14.70 -28.84
CA VAL A 923 -0.84 -13.51 -28.47
C VAL A 923 0.50 -13.41 -29.21
N PHE A 924 1.21 -14.54 -29.35
CA PHE A 924 2.54 -14.61 -29.97
C PHE A 924 2.51 -15.27 -31.36
N GLY A 925 1.34 -15.66 -31.88
CA GLY A 925 1.19 -16.26 -33.21
C GLY A 925 1.79 -17.65 -33.35
N GLU A 926 2.19 -18.31 -32.25
CA GLU A 926 2.88 -19.59 -32.25
C GLU A 926 1.97 -20.70 -32.86
N GLY A 927 2.26 -21.11 -34.09
CA GLY A 927 1.48 -22.14 -34.80
C GLY A 927 0.05 -21.70 -35.19
N ASN A 928 -0.20 -20.40 -35.32
CA ASN A 928 -1.50 -19.88 -35.74
C ASN A 928 -1.60 -19.72 -37.27
N PRO A 929 -2.54 -20.41 -37.95
CA PRO A 929 -2.71 -20.28 -39.40
C PRO A 929 -3.56 -19.07 -39.82
N ASP A 930 -4.36 -18.49 -38.93
CA ASP A 930 -5.40 -17.51 -39.28
C ASP A 930 -4.90 -16.05 -39.29
N PHE A 931 -3.89 -15.78 -38.46
CA PHE A 931 -3.21 -14.48 -38.37
C PHE A 931 -1.84 -14.62 -37.68
N THR A 932 -0.96 -13.70 -38.03
CA THR A 932 0.42 -13.57 -37.50
C THR A 932 0.46 -12.81 -36.18
N SER A 933 1.60 -12.90 -35.46
CA SER A 933 1.83 -12.10 -34.25
C SER A 933 1.77 -10.59 -34.55
N ASP A 934 2.28 -10.16 -35.71
CA ASP A 934 2.24 -8.75 -36.13
C ASP A 934 0.82 -8.25 -36.38
N GLU A 935 -0.05 -9.07 -36.98
CA GLU A 935 -1.48 -8.76 -37.13
C GLU A 935 -2.17 -8.63 -35.76
N PHE A 936 -1.85 -9.49 -34.80
CA PHE A 936 -2.39 -9.37 -33.43
C PHE A 936 -1.89 -8.09 -32.73
N VAL A 937 -0.60 -7.77 -32.85
CA VAL A 937 -0.02 -6.52 -32.33
C VAL A 937 -0.68 -5.30 -32.97
N ALA A 938 -0.91 -5.34 -34.28
CA ALA A 938 -1.62 -4.29 -35.01
C ALA A 938 -3.07 -4.16 -34.53
N TYR A 939 -3.77 -5.27 -34.32
CA TYR A 939 -5.12 -5.29 -33.78
C TYR A 939 -5.16 -4.68 -32.38
N PHE A 940 -4.30 -5.15 -31.46
CA PHE A 940 -4.16 -4.64 -30.10
C PHE A 940 -3.96 -3.13 -30.07
N ARG A 941 -3.04 -2.61 -30.88
CA ARG A 941 -2.70 -1.17 -30.97
C ARG A 941 -3.80 -0.31 -31.60
N ASN A 942 -4.72 -0.90 -32.35
CA ASN A 942 -5.85 -0.18 -32.94
C ASN A 942 -7.09 -0.25 -32.05
N VAL A 943 -7.43 -1.42 -31.52
CA VAL A 943 -8.65 -1.58 -30.73
C VAL A 943 -8.53 -0.99 -29.31
N THR A 944 -7.33 -1.00 -28.72
CA THR A 944 -7.08 -0.49 -27.37
C THR A 944 -6.47 0.92 -27.39
N PRO A 945 -6.60 1.70 -26.29
CA PRO A 945 -5.95 3.01 -26.17
C PRO A 945 -4.46 2.92 -25.77
N GLU A 946 -3.75 1.83 -26.07
CA GLU A 946 -2.34 1.66 -25.66
C GLU A 946 -1.43 2.79 -26.15
N LYS A 947 -1.57 3.20 -27.41
CA LYS A 947 -0.82 4.32 -27.99
C LYS A 947 -1.13 5.62 -27.26
N GLU A 948 -2.41 5.91 -27.08
CA GLU A 948 -2.90 7.09 -26.38
C GLU A 948 -2.37 7.14 -24.94
N ILE A 949 -2.44 6.04 -24.18
CA ILE A 949 -1.92 5.96 -22.80
C ILE A 949 -0.42 6.29 -22.75
N SER A 950 0.35 5.85 -23.75
CA SER A 950 1.78 6.13 -23.83
C SER A 950 2.11 7.60 -24.12
N GLU A 951 1.25 8.28 -24.87
CA GLU A 951 1.42 9.67 -25.29
C GLU A 951 0.89 10.67 -24.24
N LEU A 952 -0.14 10.29 -23.48
CA LEU A 952 -0.88 11.20 -22.60
C LEU A 952 -0.23 11.41 -21.20
N ASN A 953 1.00 10.93 -20.97
CA ASN A 953 1.84 11.23 -19.78
C ASN A 953 1.16 11.00 -18.41
N LEU A 954 0.43 9.90 -18.23
CA LEU A 954 -0.41 9.63 -17.04
C LEU A 954 0.37 9.25 -15.75
N GLY A 955 1.67 8.96 -15.82
CA GLY A 955 2.52 8.61 -14.68
C GLY A 955 4.00 8.97 -14.92
N SER A 956 4.84 8.89 -13.88
CA SER A 956 6.27 9.24 -14.00
C SER A 956 7.05 8.28 -14.91
N ARG A 957 6.59 7.03 -15.05
CA ARG A 957 7.26 5.95 -15.77
C ARG A 957 6.93 5.92 -17.28
N PRO A 958 7.90 5.64 -18.17
CA PRO A 958 7.60 5.34 -19.58
C PRO A 958 6.86 3.99 -19.73
N SER A 959 5.99 3.87 -20.73
CA SER A 959 5.18 2.65 -20.97
C SER A 959 5.95 1.50 -21.63
N LYS A 960 7.08 1.76 -22.31
CA LYS A 960 7.85 0.77 -23.07
C LYS A 960 9.32 0.70 -22.60
N ARG A 961 9.96 -0.46 -22.77
CA ARG A 961 11.42 -0.62 -22.58
C ARG A 961 12.19 -0.28 -23.88
N LYS A 962 11.66 -0.65 -25.06
CA LYS A 962 12.14 -0.34 -26.43
C LYS A 962 10.96 -0.39 -27.44
N THR A 963 11.18 -0.01 -28.70
CA THR A 963 10.23 -0.27 -29.81
C THR A 963 10.24 -1.76 -30.18
N GLY A 964 9.11 -2.46 -30.08
CA GLY A 964 8.99 -3.90 -30.44
C GLY A 964 7.58 -4.48 -30.27
N GLY A 965 7.43 -5.81 -30.23
CA GLY A 965 6.16 -6.54 -30.03
C GLY A 965 5.72 -6.64 -28.56
N ILE A 966 4.85 -7.59 -28.22
CA ILE A 966 4.24 -7.72 -26.87
C ILE A 966 5.26 -8.10 -25.80
N GLU A 967 6.33 -8.82 -26.18
CA GLU A 967 7.47 -9.12 -25.32
C GLU A 967 8.14 -7.84 -24.78
N THR A 968 8.13 -6.74 -25.55
CA THR A 968 8.70 -5.45 -25.13
C THR A 968 7.73 -4.60 -24.29
N LEU A 969 6.44 -4.94 -24.29
CA LEU A 969 5.41 -4.28 -23.50
C LEU A 969 5.44 -4.80 -22.06
N ARG A 970 5.35 -3.89 -21.10
CA ARG A 970 5.29 -4.25 -19.68
C ARG A 970 3.90 -4.78 -19.30
N ALA A 971 3.81 -5.52 -18.20
CA ALA A 971 2.55 -6.07 -17.71
C ALA A 971 1.49 -5.00 -17.38
N ILE A 972 1.87 -3.84 -16.84
CA ILE A 972 0.91 -2.77 -16.50
C ILE A 972 0.19 -2.23 -17.76
N PRO A 973 0.88 -1.72 -18.80
CA PRO A 973 0.22 -1.32 -20.04
C PRO A 973 -0.59 -2.44 -20.70
N TRP A 974 -0.11 -3.69 -20.64
CA TRP A 974 -0.80 -4.85 -21.18
C TRP A 974 -2.17 -5.06 -20.54
N VAL A 975 -2.22 -5.22 -19.21
CA VAL A 975 -3.49 -5.39 -18.47
C VAL A 975 -4.36 -4.15 -18.61
N PHE A 976 -3.77 -2.97 -18.43
CA PHE A 976 -4.50 -1.71 -18.42
C PHE A 976 -5.19 -1.43 -19.76
N ALA A 977 -4.54 -1.66 -20.90
CA ALA A 977 -5.12 -1.45 -22.22
C ALA A 977 -6.35 -2.34 -22.48
N TRP A 978 -6.32 -3.61 -22.05
CA TRP A 978 -7.46 -4.52 -22.20
C TRP A 978 -8.60 -4.25 -21.20
N THR A 979 -8.27 -3.73 -20.01
CA THR A 979 -9.25 -3.21 -19.04
C THR A 979 -10.04 -2.05 -19.63
N GLN A 980 -9.38 -1.14 -20.36
CA GLN A 980 -10.02 0.04 -20.95
C GLN A 980 -11.11 -0.29 -21.98
N VAL A 981 -11.05 -1.46 -22.61
CA VAL A 981 -11.99 -1.89 -23.65
C VAL A 981 -12.99 -2.96 -23.18
N ARG A 982 -13.04 -3.24 -21.86
CA ARG A 982 -13.96 -4.22 -21.25
C ARG A 982 -13.81 -5.66 -21.77
N SER A 983 -12.64 -6.00 -22.31
CA SER A 983 -12.35 -7.39 -22.70
C SER A 983 -11.71 -8.19 -21.55
N HIS A 984 -10.84 -7.56 -20.76
CA HIS A 984 -9.98 -8.20 -19.75
C HIS A 984 -9.23 -9.44 -20.26
N LEU A 985 -8.86 -9.45 -21.55
CA LEU A 985 -8.22 -10.56 -22.26
C LEU A 985 -7.11 -11.27 -21.46
N PRO A 986 -6.19 -10.56 -20.75
CA PRO A 986 -5.06 -11.21 -20.09
C PRO A 986 -5.42 -12.18 -18.96
N VAL A 987 -6.65 -12.14 -18.43
CA VAL A 987 -7.06 -12.95 -17.28
C VAL A 987 -7.67 -14.29 -17.66
N TRP A 988 -8.41 -14.34 -18.77
CA TRP A 988 -9.23 -15.50 -19.11
C TRP A 988 -8.77 -16.23 -20.38
N LEU A 989 -7.94 -15.60 -21.22
CA LEU A 989 -7.51 -16.19 -22.49
C LEU A 989 -6.78 -17.52 -22.25
N GLY A 990 -7.20 -18.56 -22.98
CA GLY A 990 -6.69 -19.93 -22.89
C GLY A 990 -7.50 -20.83 -21.95
N LEU A 991 -8.32 -20.27 -21.04
CA LEU A 991 -9.09 -21.08 -20.09
C LEU A 991 -10.18 -21.92 -20.77
N SER A 992 -10.91 -21.35 -21.73
CA SER A 992 -11.96 -22.09 -22.46
C SER A 992 -11.41 -23.30 -23.20
N ALA A 993 -10.24 -23.19 -23.85
CA ALA A 993 -9.61 -24.31 -24.55
C ALA A 993 -9.30 -25.48 -23.60
N ALA A 994 -8.79 -25.20 -22.40
CA ALA A 994 -8.56 -26.22 -21.39
C ALA A 994 -9.87 -26.86 -20.91
N LEU A 995 -10.89 -26.05 -20.59
CA LEU A 995 -12.18 -26.54 -20.09
C LEU A 995 -12.99 -27.33 -21.13
N GLU A 996 -12.97 -26.91 -22.39
CA GLU A 996 -13.59 -27.65 -23.49
C GLU A 996 -12.97 -29.02 -23.67
N GLU A 997 -11.65 -29.12 -23.58
CA GLU A 997 -10.94 -30.39 -23.66
C GLU A 997 -11.27 -31.28 -22.45
N MET A 998 -11.32 -30.70 -21.24
CA MET A 998 -11.77 -31.45 -20.04
C MET A 998 -13.21 -31.95 -20.19
N LYS A 999 -14.08 -31.17 -20.84
CA LYS A 999 -15.46 -31.57 -21.13
C LYS A 999 -15.52 -32.71 -22.15
N LYS A 1000 -14.72 -32.66 -23.23
CA LYS A 1000 -14.62 -33.76 -24.22
C LYS A 1000 -14.11 -35.06 -23.59
N GLN A 1001 -13.19 -34.96 -22.64
CA GLN A 1001 -12.64 -36.10 -21.91
C GLN A 1001 -13.54 -36.58 -20.74
N ASN A 1002 -14.73 -36.00 -20.55
CA ASN A 1002 -15.62 -36.27 -19.41
C ASN A 1002 -14.98 -36.02 -18.03
N LYS A 1003 -13.99 -35.12 -17.95
CA LYS A 1003 -13.26 -34.76 -16.73
C LYS A 1003 -13.75 -33.45 -16.09
N LEU A 1004 -14.77 -32.79 -16.65
CA LEU A 1004 -15.28 -31.52 -16.13
C LEU A 1004 -15.79 -31.63 -14.67
N ASN A 1005 -16.39 -32.77 -14.30
CA ASN A 1005 -16.81 -33.04 -12.92
C ASN A 1005 -15.63 -33.03 -11.93
N LEU A 1006 -14.44 -33.44 -12.37
CA LEU A 1006 -13.24 -33.40 -11.54
C LEU A 1006 -12.77 -31.97 -11.32
N VAL A 1007 -12.90 -31.09 -12.33
CA VAL A 1007 -12.62 -29.65 -12.19
C VAL A 1007 -13.61 -29.00 -11.20
N THR A 1008 -14.89 -29.37 -11.28
CA THR A 1008 -15.90 -28.93 -10.29
C THR A 1008 -15.58 -29.45 -8.88
N GLU A 1009 -15.15 -30.69 -8.74
CA GLU A 1009 -14.70 -31.23 -7.44
C GLU A 1009 -13.50 -30.44 -6.90
N MET A 1010 -12.53 -30.09 -7.76
CA MET A 1010 -11.40 -29.23 -7.40
C MET A 1010 -11.87 -27.84 -6.95
N TYR A 1011 -12.83 -27.22 -7.65
CA TYR A 1011 -13.41 -25.94 -7.25
C TYR A 1011 -14.07 -25.98 -5.87
N GLU A 1012 -14.79 -27.07 -5.56
CA GLU A 1012 -15.49 -27.23 -4.29
C GLU A 1012 -14.55 -27.52 -3.10
N ASN A 1013 -13.42 -28.23 -3.35
CA ASN A 1013 -12.60 -28.81 -2.28
C ASN A 1013 -11.14 -28.33 -2.23
N TRP A 1014 -10.66 -27.58 -3.24
CA TRP A 1014 -9.29 -27.07 -3.27
C TRP A 1014 -9.27 -25.53 -3.26
N PRO A 1015 -8.84 -24.90 -2.14
CA PRO A 1015 -8.83 -23.44 -1.98
C PRO A 1015 -8.09 -22.67 -3.09
N PHE A 1016 -7.03 -23.25 -3.65
CA PHE A 1016 -6.29 -22.67 -4.78
C PHE A 1016 -7.18 -22.51 -6.02
N ILE A 1017 -7.86 -23.59 -6.42
CA ILE A 1017 -8.74 -23.59 -7.59
C ILE A 1017 -10.00 -22.75 -7.33
N LYS A 1018 -10.55 -22.80 -6.11
CA LYS A 1018 -11.63 -21.92 -5.71
C LYS A 1018 -11.26 -20.45 -5.86
N SER A 1019 -10.13 -20.04 -5.26
CA SER A 1019 -9.62 -18.67 -5.35
C SER A 1019 -9.37 -18.23 -6.79
N PHE A 1020 -8.85 -19.13 -7.64
CA PHE A 1020 -8.65 -18.88 -9.06
C PHE A 1020 -9.96 -18.61 -9.81
N PHE A 1021 -10.96 -19.50 -9.69
CA PHE A 1021 -12.24 -19.34 -10.39
C PHE A 1021 -13.07 -18.18 -9.84
N ASP A 1022 -13.06 -17.92 -8.53
CA ASP A 1022 -13.75 -16.76 -7.95
C ASP A 1022 -13.16 -15.44 -8.48
N LEU A 1023 -11.82 -15.37 -8.62
CA LEU A 1023 -11.16 -14.23 -9.26
C LEU A 1023 -11.57 -14.10 -10.74
N VAL A 1024 -11.51 -15.18 -11.51
CA VAL A 1024 -11.89 -15.17 -12.93
C VAL A 1024 -13.35 -14.79 -13.11
N SER A 1025 -14.26 -15.32 -12.29
CA SER A 1025 -15.70 -14.99 -12.30
C SER A 1025 -15.93 -13.49 -12.02
N MET A 1026 -15.23 -12.92 -11.03
CA MET A 1026 -15.27 -11.48 -10.73
C MET A 1026 -14.74 -10.61 -11.88
N ILE A 1027 -13.73 -11.06 -12.64
CA ILE A 1027 -13.23 -10.34 -13.81
C ILE A 1027 -14.14 -10.48 -15.03
N LEU A 1028 -14.70 -11.67 -15.26
CA LEU A 1028 -15.67 -11.90 -16.32
C LEU A 1028 -16.94 -11.07 -16.10
N LEU A 1029 -17.36 -10.86 -14.86
CA LEU A 1029 -18.46 -9.94 -14.51
C LEU A 1029 -18.16 -8.50 -14.96
N LYS A 1030 -16.89 -8.09 -14.95
CA LYS A 1030 -16.46 -6.77 -15.43
C LYS A 1030 -16.25 -6.73 -16.94
N ALA A 1031 -16.22 -7.87 -17.63
CA ALA A 1031 -16.13 -7.90 -19.07
C ALA A 1031 -17.49 -7.52 -19.69
N ASP A 1032 -17.47 -6.93 -20.88
CA ASP A 1032 -18.69 -6.56 -21.60
C ASP A 1032 -18.49 -6.83 -23.09
N VAL A 1033 -19.20 -7.84 -23.60
CA VAL A 1033 -19.09 -8.29 -25.00
C VAL A 1033 -19.60 -7.23 -25.98
N HIS A 1034 -20.59 -6.41 -25.58
CA HIS A 1034 -21.22 -5.41 -26.43
C HIS A 1034 -20.36 -4.16 -26.55
N ILE A 1035 -19.80 -3.68 -25.43
CA ILE A 1035 -18.84 -2.58 -25.44
C ILE A 1035 -17.59 -3.00 -26.20
N PHE A 1036 -17.03 -4.18 -25.95
CA PHE A 1036 -15.84 -4.64 -26.65
C PHE A 1036 -16.06 -4.80 -28.16
N ASP A 1037 -17.23 -5.32 -28.57
CA ASP A 1037 -17.62 -5.36 -29.98
C ASP A 1037 -17.70 -3.96 -30.62
N LEU A 1038 -18.19 -2.96 -29.89
CA LEU A 1038 -18.22 -1.60 -30.40
C LEU A 1038 -16.81 -1.00 -30.59
N TYR A 1039 -15.87 -1.26 -29.68
CA TYR A 1039 -14.46 -0.92 -29.89
C TYR A 1039 -13.91 -1.58 -31.16
N ASN A 1040 -14.20 -2.88 -31.37
CA ASN A 1040 -13.78 -3.62 -32.54
C ASN A 1040 -14.35 -3.01 -33.84
N ARG A 1041 -15.68 -2.81 -33.90
CA ARG A 1041 -16.36 -2.29 -35.10
C ARG A 1041 -15.93 -0.88 -35.50
N ILE A 1042 -15.63 -0.01 -34.52
CA ILE A 1042 -15.34 1.40 -34.78
C ILE A 1042 -13.84 1.67 -34.97
N LEU A 1043 -12.97 0.99 -34.20
CA LEU A 1043 -11.53 1.32 -34.17
C LEU A 1043 -10.64 0.32 -34.90
N ALA A 1044 -11.05 -0.94 -35.07
CA ALA A 1044 -10.24 -1.93 -35.76
C ALA A 1044 -10.40 -1.82 -37.28
N PRO A 1045 -9.30 -1.84 -38.06
CA PRO A 1045 -9.36 -1.95 -39.51
C PRO A 1045 -10.18 -3.17 -39.96
N PRO A 1046 -10.93 -3.10 -41.08
CA PRO A 1046 -11.82 -4.18 -41.53
C PRO A 1046 -11.12 -5.55 -41.61
N GLU A 1047 -9.88 -5.58 -42.09
CA GLU A 1047 -9.07 -6.81 -42.21
C GLU A 1047 -8.70 -7.44 -40.85
N LEU A 1048 -8.65 -6.66 -39.78
CA LEU A 1048 -8.31 -7.12 -38.42
C LEU A 1048 -9.56 -7.42 -37.57
N GLN A 1049 -10.77 -7.02 -37.98
CA GLN A 1049 -12.00 -7.28 -37.22
C GLN A 1049 -12.28 -8.78 -37.01
N LYS A 1050 -11.75 -9.66 -37.88
CA LYS A 1050 -11.78 -11.12 -37.72
C LYS A 1050 -11.20 -11.57 -36.38
N ILE A 1051 -10.13 -10.91 -35.92
CA ILE A 1051 -9.46 -11.21 -34.63
C ILE A 1051 -10.40 -10.84 -33.48
N GLY A 1052 -11.02 -9.66 -33.54
CA GLY A 1052 -12.00 -9.24 -32.53
C GLY A 1052 -13.19 -10.19 -32.42
N ASN A 1053 -13.75 -10.63 -33.54
CA ASN A 1053 -14.87 -11.58 -33.56
C ASN A 1053 -14.49 -12.93 -32.93
N LEU A 1054 -13.28 -13.43 -33.21
CA LEU A 1054 -12.75 -14.64 -32.56
C LEU A 1054 -12.65 -14.46 -31.04
N LEU A 1055 -12.09 -13.34 -30.57
CA LEU A 1055 -11.93 -13.06 -29.14
C LEU A 1055 -13.28 -12.91 -28.43
N ILE A 1056 -14.26 -12.28 -29.07
CA ILE A 1056 -15.62 -12.14 -28.53
C ILE A 1056 -16.29 -13.51 -28.40
N SER A 1057 -16.14 -14.40 -29.40
CA SER A 1057 -16.64 -15.78 -29.30
C SER A 1057 -16.02 -16.49 -28.11
N LYS A 1058 -14.69 -16.47 -28.00
CA LYS A 1058 -13.96 -17.12 -26.90
C LYS A 1058 -14.32 -16.56 -25.53
N LEU A 1059 -14.60 -15.26 -25.42
CA LEU A 1059 -15.07 -14.65 -24.18
C LEU A 1059 -16.44 -15.22 -23.77
N LYS A 1060 -17.39 -15.34 -24.71
CA LYS A 1060 -18.71 -15.95 -24.45
C LYS A 1060 -18.58 -17.42 -24.02
N ASP A 1061 -17.73 -18.18 -24.71
CA ASP A 1061 -17.48 -19.59 -24.38
C ASP A 1061 -16.86 -19.72 -22.98
N THR A 1062 -15.91 -18.85 -22.65
CA THR A 1062 -15.26 -18.84 -21.32
C THR A 1062 -16.27 -18.51 -20.21
N ILE A 1063 -17.13 -17.50 -20.39
CA ILE A 1063 -18.19 -17.17 -19.43
C ILE A 1063 -19.09 -18.39 -19.16
N LYS A 1064 -19.55 -19.05 -20.22
CA LYS A 1064 -20.42 -20.22 -20.12
C LYS A 1064 -19.75 -21.38 -19.38
N LEU A 1065 -18.50 -21.70 -19.73
CA LEU A 1065 -17.76 -22.82 -19.13
C LEU A 1065 -17.38 -22.56 -17.67
N VAL A 1066 -17.01 -21.32 -17.34
CA VAL A 1066 -16.73 -20.94 -15.93
C VAL A 1066 -17.99 -21.09 -15.09
N MET A 1067 -19.14 -20.59 -15.53
CA MET A 1067 -20.41 -20.74 -14.82
C MET A 1067 -20.83 -22.22 -14.66
N GLU A 1068 -20.53 -23.07 -15.66
CA GLU A 1068 -20.77 -24.51 -15.57
C GLU A 1068 -19.88 -25.17 -14.50
N VAL A 1069 -18.60 -24.82 -14.42
CA VAL A 1069 -17.66 -25.33 -13.41
C VAL A 1069 -18.05 -24.87 -12.01
N THR A 1070 -18.34 -23.58 -11.83
CA THR A 1070 -18.67 -22.96 -10.54
C THR A 1070 -20.11 -23.22 -10.09
N LYS A 1071 -20.96 -23.75 -10.97
CA LYS A 1071 -22.42 -23.94 -10.78
C LYS A 1071 -23.16 -22.64 -10.48
N GLU A 1072 -22.62 -21.52 -10.94
CA GLU A 1072 -23.21 -20.18 -10.78
C GLU A 1072 -24.33 -19.95 -11.81
N LYS A 1073 -25.41 -19.29 -11.39
CA LYS A 1073 -26.47 -18.81 -12.30
C LYS A 1073 -26.14 -17.44 -12.86
N GLN A 1074 -25.45 -16.64 -12.08
CA GLN A 1074 -24.86 -15.36 -12.47
C GLN A 1074 -23.44 -15.32 -11.94
N LEU A 1075 -22.53 -14.74 -12.71
CA LEU A 1075 -21.14 -14.58 -12.30
C LEU A 1075 -21.06 -13.94 -10.90
N LEU A 1076 -20.18 -14.50 -10.06
CA LEU A 1076 -19.96 -14.07 -8.68
C LEU A 1076 -21.21 -14.20 -7.78
N ASP A 1077 -21.96 -15.29 -7.91
CA ASP A 1077 -23.07 -15.64 -7.01
C ASP A 1077 -22.57 -15.91 -5.58
N SER A 1078 -21.30 -16.31 -5.44
CA SER A 1078 -20.65 -16.55 -4.15
C SER A 1078 -20.39 -15.29 -3.33
N ASP A 1079 -20.34 -14.11 -3.95
CA ASP A 1079 -20.12 -12.81 -3.29
C ASP A 1079 -21.05 -11.72 -3.86
N PHE A 1080 -22.29 -11.75 -3.39
CA PHE A 1080 -23.34 -10.81 -3.78
C PHE A 1080 -22.97 -9.34 -3.49
N VAL A 1081 -22.25 -9.08 -2.39
CA VAL A 1081 -21.88 -7.72 -1.97
C VAL A 1081 -20.93 -7.10 -3.00
N THR A 1082 -19.88 -7.83 -3.36
CA THR A 1082 -18.93 -7.38 -4.37
C THR A 1082 -19.59 -7.29 -5.74
N ARG A 1083 -20.43 -8.27 -6.11
CA ARG A 1083 -21.18 -8.22 -7.38
C ARG A 1083 -22.01 -6.96 -7.50
N LYS A 1084 -22.84 -6.65 -6.50
CA LYS A 1084 -23.69 -5.45 -6.51
C LYS A 1084 -22.84 -4.17 -6.58
N ALA A 1085 -21.74 -4.10 -5.83
CA ALA A 1085 -20.82 -2.96 -5.88
C ALA A 1085 -20.19 -2.73 -7.26
N ILE A 1086 -19.93 -3.81 -8.02
CA ILE A 1086 -19.44 -3.71 -9.41
C ILE A 1086 -20.54 -3.21 -10.35
N LEU A 1087 -21.73 -3.81 -10.29
CA LEU A 1087 -22.86 -3.48 -11.17
C LEU A 1087 -23.32 -2.02 -11.02
N LEU A 1088 -23.29 -1.47 -9.80
CA LEU A 1088 -23.65 -0.07 -9.52
C LEU A 1088 -22.80 0.96 -10.28
N ARG A 1089 -21.64 0.57 -10.81
CA ARG A 1089 -20.75 1.46 -11.56
C ARG A 1089 -21.05 1.47 -13.05
N PHE A 1090 -21.76 0.47 -13.57
CA PHE A 1090 -21.90 0.28 -15.02
C PHE A 1090 -22.70 1.38 -15.69
N SER A 1091 -23.75 1.89 -15.03
CA SER A 1091 -24.52 3.05 -15.48
C SER A 1091 -23.65 4.32 -15.61
N TRP A 1092 -22.58 4.43 -14.81
CA TRP A 1092 -21.66 5.56 -14.90
C TRP A 1092 -20.56 5.34 -15.95
N LEU A 1093 -20.18 4.09 -16.18
CA LEU A 1093 -19.04 3.73 -17.02
C LEU A 1093 -19.39 3.61 -18.50
N ALA A 1094 -20.60 3.17 -18.86
CA ALA A 1094 -20.99 3.00 -20.25
C ALA A 1094 -20.80 4.29 -21.09
N PRO A 1095 -21.22 5.49 -20.63
CA PRO A 1095 -20.99 6.73 -21.37
C PRO A 1095 -19.50 7.07 -21.49
N CYS A 1096 -18.70 6.77 -20.45
CA CYS A 1096 -17.26 6.99 -20.49
C CYS A 1096 -16.57 6.14 -21.57
N HIS A 1097 -16.98 4.87 -21.75
CA HIS A 1097 -16.48 4.03 -22.85
C HIS A 1097 -16.86 4.57 -24.22
N LEU A 1098 -18.12 4.99 -24.40
CA LEU A 1098 -18.60 5.51 -25.67
C LEU A 1098 -17.91 6.83 -26.04
N VAL A 1099 -17.71 7.73 -25.07
CA VAL A 1099 -16.91 8.95 -25.27
C VAL A 1099 -15.47 8.58 -25.62
N GLN A 1100 -14.85 7.59 -24.95
CA GLN A 1100 -13.50 7.12 -25.27
C GLN A 1100 -13.38 6.65 -26.72
N ILE A 1101 -14.31 5.81 -27.19
CA ILE A 1101 -14.33 5.30 -28.57
C ILE A 1101 -14.38 6.47 -29.56
N GLU A 1102 -15.30 7.41 -29.35
CA GLU A 1102 -15.47 8.54 -30.25
C GLU A 1102 -14.26 9.49 -30.23
N CYS A 1103 -13.69 9.76 -29.05
CA CYS A 1103 -12.49 10.58 -28.92
C CYS A 1103 -11.28 9.95 -29.65
N ILE A 1104 -11.06 8.64 -29.51
CA ILE A 1104 -9.97 7.94 -30.22
C ILE A 1104 -10.19 8.00 -31.74
N ASN A 1105 -11.41 7.73 -32.19
CA ASN A 1105 -11.80 7.78 -33.61
C ASN A 1105 -11.54 9.16 -34.21
N ARG A 1106 -12.03 10.23 -33.57
CA ARG A 1106 -11.81 11.62 -34.02
C ARG A 1106 -10.33 11.99 -34.00
N ARG A 1107 -9.62 11.68 -32.91
CA ARG A 1107 -8.19 11.98 -32.76
C ARG A 1107 -7.38 11.37 -33.90
N ARG A 1108 -7.57 10.07 -34.18
CA ARG A 1108 -6.84 9.37 -35.24
C ARG A 1108 -7.15 9.91 -36.63
N LYS A 1109 -8.41 10.29 -36.90
CA LYS A 1109 -8.79 10.96 -38.17
C LYS A 1109 -8.07 12.30 -38.34
N ILE A 1110 -8.08 13.16 -37.31
CA ILE A 1110 -7.41 14.46 -37.33
C ILE A 1110 -5.90 14.32 -37.56
N LEU A 1111 -5.25 13.36 -36.89
CA LEU A 1111 -3.81 13.10 -37.05
C LEU A 1111 -3.44 12.51 -38.42
N SER A 1112 -4.38 11.82 -39.08
CA SER A 1112 -4.16 11.24 -40.42
C SER A 1112 -4.38 12.21 -41.57
N SER A 1113 -5.11 13.31 -41.37
CA SER A 1113 -5.35 14.32 -42.41
C SER A 1113 -4.14 15.25 -42.58
N SER A 1114 -3.38 15.04 -43.65
CA SER A 1114 -2.17 15.81 -44.03
C SER A 1114 -2.46 17.20 -44.64
N VAL A 1115 -3.33 18.00 -44.02
CA VAL A 1115 -3.70 19.35 -44.50
C VAL A 1115 -3.19 20.42 -43.53
N SER A 1116 -2.62 21.49 -44.08
CA SER A 1116 -2.08 22.67 -43.38
C SER A 1116 -3.02 23.19 -42.29
N THR A 1117 -2.52 23.32 -41.07
CA THR A 1117 -3.29 23.61 -39.86
C THR A 1117 -3.61 25.10 -39.67
N ASP A 1118 -4.91 25.42 -39.67
CA ASP A 1118 -5.47 26.55 -38.93
C ASP A 1118 -5.44 26.27 -37.41
N GLN A 1119 -5.36 27.33 -36.58
CA GLN A 1119 -5.46 27.28 -35.11
C GLN A 1119 -6.70 26.53 -34.57
N ILE A 1120 -7.74 26.37 -35.41
CA ILE A 1120 -9.01 25.70 -35.06
C ILE A 1120 -8.80 24.20 -34.79
N ASN A 1121 -7.87 23.54 -35.50
CA ASN A 1121 -7.61 22.11 -35.32
C ASN A 1121 -6.88 21.79 -34.01
N GLU A 1122 -6.00 22.68 -33.53
CA GLU A 1122 -5.29 22.48 -32.25
C GLU A 1122 -6.22 22.59 -31.05
N ILE A 1123 -7.16 23.56 -31.07
CA ILE A 1123 -8.14 23.73 -29.99
C ILE A 1123 -9.09 22.53 -29.92
N GLU A 1124 -9.55 22.04 -31.06
CA GLU A 1124 -10.45 20.88 -31.13
C GLU A 1124 -9.75 19.59 -30.70
N LEU A 1125 -8.51 19.37 -31.16
CA LEU A 1125 -7.67 18.25 -30.73
C LEU A 1125 -7.45 18.28 -29.21
N SER A 1126 -7.14 19.45 -28.64
CA SER A 1126 -6.95 19.62 -27.19
C SER A 1126 -8.20 19.25 -26.39
N LYS A 1127 -9.40 19.64 -26.83
CA LYS A 1127 -10.67 19.25 -26.17
C LYS A 1127 -10.89 17.74 -26.24
N ILE A 1128 -10.66 17.12 -27.39
CA ILE A 1128 -10.79 15.67 -27.58
C ILE A 1128 -9.80 14.91 -26.69
N GLU A 1129 -8.55 15.37 -26.61
CA GLU A 1129 -7.54 14.78 -25.74
C GLU A 1129 -7.88 14.91 -24.26
N ASN A 1130 -8.47 16.04 -23.84
CA ASN A 1130 -8.95 16.20 -22.47
C ASN A 1130 -10.07 15.22 -22.16
N ALA A 1131 -11.11 15.14 -23.00
CA ALA A 1131 -12.19 14.17 -22.83
C ALA A 1131 -11.66 12.72 -22.79
N LEU A 1132 -10.71 12.39 -23.67
CA LEU A 1132 -10.05 11.08 -23.69
C LEU A 1132 -9.31 10.80 -22.37
N LYS A 1133 -8.51 11.74 -21.85
CA LYS A 1133 -7.82 11.57 -20.57
C LYS A 1133 -8.80 11.33 -19.42
N ILE A 1134 -9.91 12.06 -19.37
CA ILE A 1134 -10.94 11.87 -18.34
C ILE A 1134 -11.62 10.49 -18.50
N SER A 1135 -11.87 10.04 -19.73
CA SER A 1135 -12.45 8.71 -19.96
C SER A 1135 -11.54 7.58 -19.46
N ILE A 1136 -10.24 7.64 -19.77
CA ILE A 1136 -9.24 6.65 -19.32
C ILE A 1136 -9.19 6.60 -17.78
N GLN A 1137 -9.21 7.77 -17.14
CA GLN A 1137 -9.26 7.90 -15.68
C GLN A 1137 -10.53 7.28 -15.09
N SER A 1138 -11.68 7.62 -15.65
CA SER A 1138 -12.99 7.15 -15.17
C SER A 1138 -13.09 5.63 -15.24
N ILE A 1139 -12.72 5.06 -16.38
CA ILE A 1139 -12.77 3.61 -16.60
C ILE A 1139 -11.82 2.91 -15.62
N SER A 1140 -10.61 3.43 -15.42
CA SER A 1140 -9.67 2.90 -14.43
C SER A 1140 -10.25 2.92 -13.01
N ALA A 1141 -10.86 4.04 -12.61
CA ALA A 1141 -11.40 4.21 -11.27
C ALA A 1141 -12.65 3.36 -10.99
N GLY A 1142 -13.48 3.11 -12.01
CA GLY A 1142 -14.66 2.27 -11.89
C GLY A 1142 -14.35 0.77 -11.97
N MET A 1143 -13.44 0.37 -12.86
CA MET A 1143 -13.02 -1.03 -13.02
C MET A 1143 -12.26 -1.56 -11.82
N LYS A 1144 -11.49 -0.69 -11.13
CA LYS A 1144 -10.61 -1.07 -10.01
C LYS A 1144 -9.73 -2.28 -10.42
N PHE A 1145 -9.64 -3.32 -9.60
CA PHE A 1145 -8.78 -4.49 -9.82
C PHE A 1145 -9.22 -5.35 -11.00
N THR A 1146 -8.30 -5.66 -11.92
CA THR A 1146 -8.65 -6.34 -13.18
C THR A 1146 -7.78 -7.50 -13.65
N GLY A 1147 -6.58 -7.74 -13.07
CA GLY A 1147 -5.76 -8.92 -13.47
C GLY A 1147 -4.38 -9.02 -12.86
#